data_AF-A0A178EJG3-F1
#
_entry.id   AF-A0A178EJG3-F1
#
_cell.length_a   1.000
_cell.length_b   1.000
_cell.length_c   1.000
_cell.angle_alpha   90.00
_cell.angle_beta   90.00
_cell.angle_gamma   90.00
#
_symmetry.space_group_name_H-M   'P 1'
#
loop_
_entity.id
_entity.type
_entity.pdbx_description
1 polymer ?
#
loop_
_entity_poly.entity_id
_entity_poly.type
_entity_poly.pdbx_seq_one_letter_code
_entity_poly.pdbx_strand_id
1 'polypeptide(L)'
;MDPDIRLLEKLPSVILDLICEYLTGDAWESRTLLAFSLASKHCHSISARQRYKNITIRLQKKGHVKKDVKKWKAILEEARSWQHVRQVTVQVESASNPWAEQPPPLALHDPPLDEPVYANKQYNMFKTLIESEVLTPKAKKEADSAWLPLSDFVALLPGLRDLIWSCAEQVPLSLLRALEQSTRARLHVETFCLRSAIQLNGAETRVDADELALATSPCLYRITAPCARFNTHGHVNYNEEIVHEMVAGLAPNLKIVRTVKVQPGDSLELRRASSKPVPPWKGLLRDSRDHSDLPERLGQLSKLALGGEVLHSPVILTRWGGRTQMSNLRDLQLESQMDPELLKELVRLASDKHSLASLRRLSLFLKRRIPQLDEQLDELASHMFYALHPLQEIEITGCVAEKTFSAILSSHGSALRKLKFIPSRDEGRLSRVFSMGTSQIQDLSARCPGVTELIIKIQRTRGDSQEVQLYRALGTFPQLEKVALVLDCCDFQNTIVPPIHVMGLPFRITHEQVRALLINAAVDASLSISIFQAILANNKSLQQLILKVTNIDYSVTSDMLTSDVLQWIGRSWLCCRNPGKEKSFATQEIKSVDRNDPWGIGCNLTRRLEQYELSLWSRAWLELWPKGGGDEKDWKEEWTSFPLAELPEE
;
A
#
# COMPACT_ATOMS: atom_id res chain seq x y z
N MET A 1 -50.15 0.46 -30.22
CA MET A 1 -48.69 0.49 -30.38
C MET A 1 -48.15 1.15 -29.13
N ASP A 2 -47.37 0.46 -28.31
CA ASP A 2 -46.99 0.97 -26.99
C ASP A 2 -45.72 1.86 -27.04
N PRO A 3 -45.75 3.03 -26.38
CA PRO A 3 -44.55 3.81 -26.10
C PRO A 3 -43.73 3.19 -24.96
N ASP A 4 -42.45 3.58 -24.86
CA ASP A 4 -41.54 3.30 -23.74
C ASP A 4 -41.32 1.83 -23.32
N ILE A 5 -41.25 0.92 -24.30
CA ILE A 5 -40.41 -0.29 -24.14
C ILE A 5 -38.95 0.14 -24.03
N ARG A 6 -38.51 0.29 -22.78
CA ARG A 6 -37.19 0.76 -22.29
C ARG A 6 -36.03 0.30 -23.17
N LEU A 7 -35.31 1.26 -23.75
CA LEU A 7 -34.20 1.04 -24.69
C LEU A 7 -33.13 0.06 -24.17
N LEU A 8 -32.81 0.12 -22.88
CA LEU A 8 -31.81 -0.74 -22.24
C LEU A 8 -32.16 -2.24 -22.33
N GLU A 9 -33.46 -2.58 -22.30
CA GLU A 9 -33.95 -3.97 -22.33
C GLU A 9 -34.01 -4.55 -23.77
N LYS A 10 -33.67 -3.74 -24.79
CA LYS A 10 -33.50 -4.17 -26.18
C LYS A 10 -32.05 -4.44 -26.58
N LEU A 11 -31.07 -4.15 -25.70
CA LEU A 11 -29.67 -4.43 -25.98
C LEU A 11 -29.39 -5.94 -25.92
N PRO A 12 -28.52 -6.49 -26.79
CA PRO A 12 -28.13 -7.89 -26.71
C PRO A 12 -27.51 -8.21 -25.35
N SER A 13 -27.81 -9.38 -24.78
CA SER A 13 -27.35 -9.74 -23.43
C SER A 13 -25.83 -9.69 -23.27
N VAL A 14 -25.06 -9.88 -24.34
CA VAL A 14 -23.59 -9.73 -24.35
C VAL A 14 -23.15 -8.28 -24.07
N ILE A 15 -23.87 -7.29 -24.61
CA ILE A 15 -23.61 -5.86 -24.35
C ILE A 15 -23.98 -5.51 -22.90
N LEU A 16 -25.08 -6.07 -22.39
CA LEU A 16 -25.48 -5.90 -20.99
C LEU A 16 -24.52 -6.62 -20.01
N ASP A 17 -23.93 -7.75 -20.40
CA ASP A 17 -22.87 -8.43 -19.65
C ASP A 17 -21.58 -7.58 -19.60
N LEU A 18 -21.19 -6.97 -20.74
CA LEU A 18 -20.06 -6.03 -20.81
C LEU A 18 -20.30 -4.76 -19.98
N ILE A 19 -21.53 -4.23 -19.97
CA ILE A 19 -21.93 -3.13 -19.07
C ILE A 19 -21.82 -3.58 -17.61
N CYS A 20 -22.24 -4.81 -17.26
CA CYS A 20 -22.05 -5.34 -15.91
C CYS A 20 -20.57 -5.55 -15.55
N GLU A 21 -19.70 -5.87 -16.50
CA GLU A 21 -18.25 -5.97 -16.27
C GLU A 21 -17.61 -4.59 -16.09
N TYR A 22 -18.01 -3.58 -16.87
CA TYR A 22 -17.59 -2.19 -16.70
C TYR A 22 -18.01 -1.62 -15.33
N LEU A 23 -19.22 -1.92 -14.85
CA LEU A 23 -19.74 -1.55 -13.53
C LEU A 23 -19.12 -2.38 -12.35
N THR A 24 -17.93 -2.96 -12.54
CA THR A 24 -17.20 -3.72 -11.50
C THR A 24 -15.66 -3.55 -11.54
N GLY A 25 -15.18 -2.46 -12.12
CA GLY A 25 -13.75 -2.13 -12.22
C GLY A 25 -13.21 -1.15 -11.17
N ASP A 26 -14.04 -0.70 -10.21
CA ASP A 26 -13.63 0.35 -9.26
C ASP A 26 -14.31 0.23 -7.87
N ALA A 27 -13.63 0.71 -6.82
CA ALA A 27 -14.00 0.42 -5.43
C ALA A 27 -15.34 1.04 -4.95
N TRP A 28 -15.94 1.95 -5.70
CA TRP A 28 -17.20 2.63 -5.38
C TRP A 28 -18.46 1.92 -5.96
N GLU A 29 -18.27 0.90 -6.80
CA GLU A 29 -19.29 0.43 -7.74
C GLU A 29 -20.24 -0.66 -7.22
N SER A 30 -20.01 -1.19 -6.02
CA SER A 30 -20.94 -2.13 -5.37
C SER A 30 -22.38 -1.58 -5.27
N ARG A 31 -22.55 -0.25 -5.32
CA ARG A 31 -23.84 0.44 -5.40
C ARG A 31 -24.38 0.61 -6.83
N THR A 32 -23.54 0.80 -7.85
CA THR A 32 -23.99 1.03 -9.24
C THR A 32 -24.43 -0.27 -9.91
N LEU A 33 -23.68 -1.38 -9.73
CA LEU A 33 -24.14 -2.71 -10.17
C LEU A 33 -25.45 -3.11 -9.48
N LEU A 34 -25.61 -2.77 -8.19
CA LEU A 34 -26.85 -3.02 -7.46
C LEU A 34 -28.02 -2.19 -8.04
N ALA A 35 -27.83 -0.89 -8.28
CA ALA A 35 -28.83 -0.04 -8.91
C ALA A 35 -29.24 -0.53 -10.31
N PHE A 36 -28.27 -0.96 -11.14
CA PHE A 36 -28.54 -1.59 -12.42
C PHE A 36 -29.37 -2.88 -12.26
N SER A 37 -29.05 -3.73 -11.28
CA SER A 37 -29.80 -4.96 -10.99
C SER A 37 -31.22 -4.75 -10.44
N LEU A 38 -31.57 -3.52 -10.04
CA LEU A 38 -32.89 -3.12 -9.59
C LEU A 38 -33.72 -2.45 -10.71
N ALA A 39 -33.10 -2.04 -11.82
CA ALA A 39 -33.77 -1.32 -12.90
C ALA A 39 -34.83 -2.17 -13.63
N SER A 40 -34.55 -3.47 -13.86
CA SER A 40 -35.49 -4.40 -14.49
C SER A 40 -35.17 -5.86 -14.18
N LYS A 41 -36.13 -6.77 -14.44
CA LYS A 41 -35.92 -8.23 -14.30
C LYS A 41 -34.82 -8.75 -15.25
N HIS A 42 -34.67 -8.15 -16.43
CA HIS A 42 -33.63 -8.54 -17.38
C HIS A 42 -32.23 -8.14 -16.87
N CYS A 43 -32.07 -6.88 -16.44
CA CYS A 43 -30.84 -6.39 -15.81
C CYS A 43 -30.51 -7.14 -14.51
N HIS A 44 -31.52 -7.54 -13.73
CA HIS A 44 -31.34 -8.40 -12.57
C HIS A 44 -30.75 -9.76 -12.95
N SER A 45 -31.28 -10.42 -13.97
CA SER A 45 -30.82 -11.74 -14.40
C SER A 45 -29.40 -11.72 -14.98
N ILE A 46 -29.04 -10.69 -15.75
CA ILE A 46 -27.70 -10.58 -16.37
C ILE A 46 -26.66 -10.23 -15.32
N SER A 47 -26.92 -9.21 -14.49
CA SER A 47 -26.00 -8.80 -13.42
C SER A 47 -25.70 -9.90 -12.40
N ALA A 48 -26.51 -10.96 -12.29
CA ALA A 48 -26.25 -12.12 -11.42
C ALA A 48 -24.83 -12.69 -11.61
N ARG A 49 -24.34 -12.76 -12.85
CA ARG A 49 -22.99 -13.24 -13.19
C ARG A 49 -21.89 -12.48 -12.43
N GLN A 50 -22.02 -11.16 -12.29
CA GLN A 50 -21.04 -10.32 -11.59
C GLN A 50 -21.38 -10.16 -10.10
N ARG A 51 -22.67 -10.04 -9.75
CA ARG A 51 -23.15 -9.91 -8.35
C ARG A 51 -22.78 -11.11 -7.47
N TYR A 52 -22.72 -12.31 -8.03
CA TYR A 52 -22.35 -13.54 -7.30
C TYR A 52 -20.92 -14.04 -7.60
N LYS A 53 -20.12 -13.27 -8.35
CA LYS A 53 -18.73 -13.59 -8.74
C LYS A 53 -17.80 -13.72 -7.53
N ASN A 54 -17.92 -12.78 -6.58
CA ASN A 54 -17.10 -12.68 -5.38
C ASN A 54 -18.00 -12.80 -4.15
N ILE A 55 -17.74 -13.78 -3.29
CA ILE A 55 -18.47 -14.01 -2.04
C ILE A 55 -17.57 -13.66 -0.86
N THR A 56 -18.07 -12.86 0.08
CA THR A 56 -17.40 -12.58 1.34
C THR A 56 -18.12 -13.25 2.50
N ILE A 57 -17.36 -13.95 3.34
CA ILE A 57 -17.82 -14.59 4.58
C ILE A 57 -17.17 -13.82 5.74
N ARG A 58 -17.99 -13.21 6.61
CA ARG A 58 -17.53 -12.27 7.64
C ARG A 58 -17.50 -12.90 9.03
N LEU A 59 -16.30 -13.03 9.57
CA LEU A 59 -16.06 -13.60 10.88
C LEU A 59 -16.21 -12.50 11.94
N GLN A 60 -17.38 -12.44 12.59
CA GLN A 60 -17.55 -11.72 13.85
C GLN A 60 -17.13 -12.58 15.05
N LYS A 61 -17.50 -13.86 15.04
CA LYS A 61 -17.15 -14.88 16.05
C LYS A 61 -17.09 -16.25 15.37
N LYS A 62 -16.34 -17.23 15.91
CA LYS A 62 -16.13 -18.56 15.27
C LYS A 62 -17.44 -19.26 14.87
N GLY A 63 -18.50 -19.15 15.68
CA GLY A 63 -19.81 -19.73 15.37
C GLY A 63 -20.57 -19.10 14.19
N HIS A 64 -20.15 -17.94 13.66
CA HIS A 64 -20.87 -17.24 12.60
C HIS A 64 -20.62 -17.85 11.21
N VAL A 65 -19.55 -18.64 11.00
CA VAL A 65 -19.25 -19.33 9.73
C VAL A 65 -20.47 -20.10 9.23
N LYS A 66 -21.09 -20.92 10.10
CA LYS A 66 -22.28 -21.72 9.78
C LYS A 66 -23.51 -20.86 9.42
N LYS A 67 -23.62 -19.65 9.97
CA LYS A 67 -24.71 -18.70 9.70
C LYS A 67 -24.53 -18.02 8.34
N ASP A 68 -23.34 -17.47 8.07
CA ASP A 68 -23.01 -16.81 6.81
C ASP A 68 -23.00 -17.80 5.65
N VAL A 69 -22.46 -19.01 5.84
CA VAL A 69 -22.57 -20.09 4.84
C VAL A 69 -24.04 -20.45 4.59
N LYS A 70 -24.87 -20.66 5.61
CA LYS A 70 -26.29 -20.99 5.40
C LYS A 70 -27.03 -19.87 4.64
N LYS A 71 -26.71 -18.60 4.92
CA LYS A 71 -27.21 -17.44 4.19
C LYS A 71 -26.79 -17.48 2.71
N TRP A 72 -25.51 -17.70 2.42
CA TRP A 72 -25.00 -17.79 1.05
C TRP A 72 -25.55 -19.00 0.28
N LYS A 73 -25.68 -20.18 0.92
CA LYS A 73 -26.33 -21.36 0.30
C LYS A 73 -27.78 -21.03 -0.11
N ALA A 74 -28.56 -20.36 0.74
CA ALA A 74 -29.92 -19.95 0.40
C ALA A 74 -29.98 -18.95 -0.77
N ILE A 75 -29.13 -17.91 -0.74
CA ILE A 75 -29.06 -16.87 -1.80
C ILE A 75 -28.67 -17.47 -3.15
N LEU A 76 -27.69 -18.39 -3.19
CA LEU A 76 -27.24 -19.01 -4.43
C LEU A 76 -28.25 -20.02 -5.00
N GLU A 77 -29.02 -20.67 -4.15
CA GLU A 77 -30.09 -21.59 -4.57
C GLU A 77 -31.27 -20.83 -5.18
N GLU A 78 -31.76 -19.79 -4.49
CA GLU A 78 -32.83 -18.91 -4.97
C GLU A 78 -32.45 -18.25 -6.31
N ALA A 79 -31.22 -17.75 -6.41
CA ALA A 79 -30.70 -17.13 -7.63
C ALA A 79 -30.12 -18.12 -8.65
N ARG A 80 -30.17 -19.44 -8.41
CA ARG A 80 -29.55 -20.52 -9.22
C ARG A 80 -28.11 -20.23 -9.65
N SER A 81 -27.35 -19.53 -8.82
CA SER A 81 -26.14 -18.80 -9.21
C SER A 81 -24.81 -19.46 -8.80
N TRP A 82 -24.84 -20.69 -8.27
CA TRP A 82 -23.67 -21.49 -7.88
C TRP A 82 -22.52 -21.50 -8.91
N GLN A 83 -22.84 -21.56 -10.20
CA GLN A 83 -21.88 -21.56 -11.31
C GLN A 83 -21.11 -20.25 -11.53
N HIS A 84 -21.62 -19.13 -11.00
CA HIS A 84 -21.05 -17.79 -11.22
C HIS A 84 -19.96 -17.45 -10.20
N VAL A 85 -19.95 -18.09 -9.03
CA VAL A 85 -18.95 -17.87 -7.98
C VAL A 85 -17.55 -18.24 -8.48
N ARG A 86 -16.64 -17.26 -8.47
CA ARG A 86 -15.22 -17.40 -8.85
C ARG A 86 -14.28 -17.20 -7.67
N GLN A 87 -14.66 -16.36 -6.71
CA GLN A 87 -13.85 -16.01 -5.55
C GLN A 87 -14.65 -16.17 -4.25
N VAL A 88 -14.02 -16.75 -3.23
CA VAL A 88 -14.52 -16.76 -1.84
C VAL A 88 -13.47 -16.12 -0.93
N THR A 89 -13.83 -15.04 -0.26
CA THR A 89 -12.98 -14.33 0.70
C THR A 89 -13.48 -14.56 2.12
N VAL A 90 -12.65 -15.18 2.94
CA VAL A 90 -12.87 -15.39 4.38
C VAL A 90 -12.12 -14.28 5.12
N GLN A 91 -12.84 -13.34 5.73
CA GLN A 91 -12.23 -12.22 6.44
C GLN A 91 -12.88 -11.98 7.81
N VAL A 92 -12.08 -11.58 8.80
CA VAL A 92 -12.60 -11.01 10.05
C VAL A 92 -13.27 -9.67 9.76
N GLU A 93 -14.37 -9.31 10.44
CA GLU A 93 -15.12 -8.09 10.06
C GLU A 93 -14.33 -6.78 10.26
N SER A 94 -13.31 -6.77 11.13
CA SER A 94 -12.37 -5.64 11.28
C SER A 94 -11.27 -5.60 10.19
N ALA A 95 -11.12 -6.68 9.41
CA ALA A 95 -10.16 -6.78 8.30
C ALA A 95 -10.84 -6.37 6.99
N SER A 96 -10.50 -5.18 6.49
CA SER A 96 -10.65 -4.84 5.08
C SER A 96 -9.69 -5.71 4.26
N ASN A 97 -10.18 -6.36 3.20
CA ASN A 97 -9.38 -7.18 2.30
C ASN A 97 -8.14 -6.40 1.79
N PRO A 98 -6.89 -6.74 2.17
CA PRO A 98 -5.66 -6.10 1.70
C PRO A 98 -5.39 -6.29 0.21
N TRP A 99 -6.16 -7.17 -0.43
CA TRP A 99 -6.17 -7.48 -1.85
C TRP A 99 -7.59 -7.44 -2.43
N ALA A 100 -8.43 -6.57 -1.87
CA ALA A 100 -9.26 -5.76 -2.75
C ALA A 100 -8.30 -4.87 -3.58
N GLU A 101 -8.76 -4.38 -4.72
CA GLU A 101 -8.06 -3.28 -5.38
C GLU A 101 -7.87 -2.17 -4.34
N GLN A 102 -6.64 -1.68 -4.22
CA GLN A 102 -6.30 -0.68 -3.21
C GLN A 102 -7.28 0.49 -3.33
N PRO A 103 -7.73 1.13 -2.23
CA PRO A 103 -8.25 2.49 -2.36
C PRO A 103 -7.18 3.27 -3.15
N PRO A 104 -7.55 3.81 -4.33
CA PRO A 104 -6.70 3.85 -5.53
C PRO A 104 -5.30 4.41 -5.23
N PRO A 105 -4.21 3.88 -5.84
CA PRO A 105 -2.94 3.47 -5.18
C PRO A 105 -2.11 4.53 -4.42
N LEU A 106 -2.78 5.27 -3.57
CA LEU A 106 -2.41 6.62 -3.10
C LEU A 106 -2.44 6.69 -1.57
N ALA A 107 -2.44 5.52 -0.93
CA ALA A 107 -1.79 5.29 0.36
C ALA A 107 -0.26 5.47 0.22
N LEU A 108 0.15 6.66 -0.20
CA LEU A 108 1.50 7.18 -0.01
C LEU A 108 1.77 7.22 1.48
N HIS A 109 2.44 6.18 1.93
CA HIS A 109 3.19 6.16 3.16
C HIS A 109 4.57 6.72 2.85
N ASP A 110 4.76 8.00 3.18
CA ASP A 110 5.93 8.30 3.99
C ASP A 110 5.81 7.48 5.29
N PRO A 111 6.91 7.00 5.87
CA PRO A 111 6.91 6.47 7.22
C PRO A 111 7.15 7.63 8.21
N PRO A 112 6.11 8.27 8.77
CA PRO A 112 6.29 9.01 10.01
C PRO A 112 6.84 8.06 11.09
N LEU A 113 7.40 8.63 12.16
CA LEU A 113 8.03 7.85 13.22
C LEU A 113 7.04 7.03 14.06
N ASP A 114 5.73 7.20 13.85
CA ASP A 114 4.65 6.39 14.43
C ASP A 114 3.96 5.52 13.35
N GLU A 115 3.76 4.22 13.64
CA GLU A 115 3.23 3.27 12.65
C GLU A 115 1.76 3.56 12.27
N PRO A 116 1.43 3.68 10.96
CA PRO A 116 0.10 4.07 10.53
C PRO A 116 -0.94 2.99 10.87
N VAL A 117 -2.13 3.42 11.32
CA VAL A 117 -3.22 2.57 11.87
C VAL A 117 -3.59 1.35 11.01
N TYR A 118 -3.42 1.43 9.68
CA TYR A 118 -3.64 0.28 8.77
C TYR A 118 -2.50 -0.75 8.77
N ALA A 119 -1.24 -0.30 8.85
CA ALA A 119 -0.11 -1.20 9.11
C ALA A 119 -0.29 -1.83 10.49
N ASN A 120 -0.64 -1.03 11.50
CA ASN A 120 -0.93 -1.45 12.87
C ASN A 120 -2.00 -2.57 12.93
N LYS A 121 -3.05 -2.56 12.09
CA LYS A 121 -4.01 -3.68 11.99
C LYS A 121 -3.37 -4.99 11.48
N GLN A 122 -2.65 -4.97 10.35
CA GLN A 122 -2.06 -6.21 9.80
C GLN A 122 -0.89 -6.70 10.68
N TYR A 123 -0.10 -5.78 11.21
CA TYR A 123 0.93 -5.99 12.20
C TYR A 123 0.40 -6.66 13.47
N ASN A 124 -0.69 -6.14 14.07
CA ASN A 124 -1.31 -6.77 15.24
C ASN A 124 -1.84 -8.17 14.94
N MET A 125 -2.39 -8.40 13.75
CA MET A 125 -2.83 -9.75 13.35
C MET A 125 -1.65 -10.72 13.26
N PHE A 126 -0.52 -10.31 12.66
CA PHE A 126 0.69 -11.12 12.62
C PHE A 126 1.37 -11.28 13.98
N LYS A 127 1.34 -10.25 14.84
CA LYS A 127 1.81 -10.32 16.23
C LYS A 127 1.00 -11.36 17.01
N THR A 128 -0.33 -11.31 16.95
CA THR A 128 -1.21 -12.33 17.54
C THR A 128 -0.94 -13.72 16.97
N LEU A 129 -0.61 -13.87 15.68
CA LEU A 129 -0.21 -15.15 15.08
C LEU A 129 1.14 -15.68 15.61
N ILE A 130 2.12 -14.81 15.85
CA ILE A 130 3.45 -15.15 16.41
C ILE A 130 3.38 -15.42 17.93
N GLU A 131 2.43 -14.81 18.62
CA GLU A 131 2.13 -15.01 20.04
C GLU A 131 1.14 -16.18 20.28
N SER A 132 0.57 -16.78 19.23
CA SER A 132 -0.42 -17.85 19.34
C SER A 132 0.20 -19.21 19.66
N GLU A 133 -0.31 -19.87 20.69
CA GLU A 133 0.06 -21.24 21.04
C GLU A 133 -0.32 -22.29 19.96
N VAL A 134 0.41 -23.40 19.96
CA VAL A 134 0.12 -24.60 19.17
C VAL A 134 -1.03 -25.36 19.83
N LEU A 135 -2.16 -25.47 19.12
CA LEU A 135 -3.35 -26.16 19.62
C LEU A 135 -3.09 -27.66 19.86
N THR A 136 -3.66 -28.20 20.94
CA THR A 136 -3.62 -29.65 21.21
C THR A 136 -4.36 -30.44 20.12
N PRO A 137 -4.04 -31.74 19.88
CA PRO A 137 -4.72 -32.55 18.86
C PRO A 137 -6.24 -32.64 19.01
N LYS A 138 -6.77 -32.47 20.23
CA LYS A 138 -8.22 -32.35 20.49
C LYS A 138 -8.75 -30.99 20.02
N ALA A 139 -8.12 -29.90 20.45
CA ALA A 139 -8.51 -28.54 20.07
C ALA A 139 -8.39 -28.30 18.55
N LYS A 140 -7.44 -28.94 17.86
CA LYS A 140 -7.35 -28.93 16.38
C LYS A 140 -8.56 -29.56 15.71
N LYS A 141 -8.97 -30.76 16.15
CA LYS A 141 -10.17 -31.44 15.61
C LYS A 141 -11.44 -30.62 15.88
N GLU A 142 -11.56 -30.00 17.05
CA GLU A 142 -12.68 -29.11 17.38
C GLU A 142 -12.67 -27.83 16.54
N ALA A 143 -11.49 -27.26 16.25
CA ALA A 143 -11.34 -26.12 15.36
C ALA A 143 -11.71 -26.47 13.91
N ASP A 144 -11.14 -27.53 13.31
CA ASP A 144 -11.47 -27.98 11.95
C ASP A 144 -12.97 -28.32 11.81
N SER A 145 -13.56 -28.96 12.83
CA SER A 145 -15.00 -29.25 12.88
C SER A 145 -15.89 -28.00 12.82
N ALA A 146 -15.42 -26.85 13.34
CA ALA A 146 -16.15 -25.58 13.23
C ALA A 146 -16.16 -25.01 11.80
N TRP A 147 -15.21 -25.42 10.96
CA TRP A 147 -15.05 -24.97 9.58
C TRP A 147 -15.65 -25.91 8.54
N LEU A 148 -16.00 -27.15 8.89
CA LEU A 148 -16.68 -28.09 7.97
C LEU A 148 -17.81 -27.48 7.14
N PRO A 149 -18.72 -26.61 7.65
CA PRO A 149 -19.75 -25.98 6.82
C PRO A 149 -19.19 -25.15 5.64
N LEU A 150 -18.01 -24.54 5.80
CA LEU A 150 -17.30 -23.84 4.73
C LEU A 150 -16.65 -24.81 3.75
N SER A 151 -16.04 -25.89 4.23
CA SER A 151 -15.47 -26.96 3.41
C SER A 151 -16.56 -27.60 2.52
N ASP A 152 -17.71 -27.93 3.11
CA ASP A 152 -18.93 -28.42 2.43
C ASP A 152 -19.58 -27.37 1.51
N PHE A 153 -19.24 -26.09 1.65
CA PHE A 153 -19.72 -25.03 0.76
C PHE A 153 -18.80 -24.89 -0.44
N VAL A 154 -17.49 -24.86 -0.21
CA VAL A 154 -16.44 -24.76 -1.23
C VAL A 154 -16.47 -25.95 -2.19
N ALA A 155 -16.71 -27.17 -1.69
CA ALA A 155 -16.89 -28.36 -2.53
C ALA A 155 -18.10 -28.28 -3.50
N LEU A 156 -19.09 -27.42 -3.22
CA LEU A 156 -20.28 -27.19 -4.06
C LEU A 156 -20.12 -26.03 -5.06
N LEU A 157 -18.92 -25.45 -5.20
CA LEU A 157 -18.64 -24.33 -6.11
C LEU A 157 -17.89 -24.79 -7.37
N PRO A 158 -18.58 -25.31 -8.41
CA PRO A 158 -17.93 -25.77 -9.64
C PRO A 158 -17.25 -24.64 -10.43
N GLY A 159 -17.54 -23.39 -10.07
CA GLY A 159 -16.97 -22.21 -10.69
C GLY A 159 -15.70 -21.65 -10.04
N LEU A 160 -15.33 -22.13 -8.84
CA LEU A 160 -14.31 -21.51 -7.99
C LEU A 160 -12.92 -21.49 -8.64
N ARG A 161 -12.24 -20.35 -8.53
CA ARG A 161 -10.87 -20.12 -8.98
C ARG A 161 -9.95 -19.68 -7.86
N ASP A 162 -10.47 -18.96 -6.87
CA ASP A 162 -9.69 -18.30 -5.84
C ASP A 162 -10.38 -18.37 -4.47
N LEU A 163 -9.68 -18.89 -3.46
CA LEU A 163 -10.06 -18.75 -2.06
C LEU A 163 -9.03 -17.86 -1.35
N ILE A 164 -9.50 -16.76 -0.77
CA ILE A 164 -8.68 -15.82 0.01
C ILE A 164 -8.93 -16.07 1.49
N TRP A 165 -7.86 -16.33 2.24
CA TRP A 165 -7.86 -16.52 3.68
C TRP A 165 -7.22 -15.31 4.37
N SER A 166 -8.06 -14.48 5.00
CA SER A 166 -7.73 -13.24 5.71
C SER A 166 -8.14 -13.36 7.19
N CYS A 167 -7.59 -14.37 7.87
CA CYS A 167 -7.93 -14.71 9.24
C CYS A 167 -6.72 -15.20 10.05
N ALA A 168 -6.67 -14.89 11.35
CA ALA A 168 -5.63 -15.34 12.29
C ALA A 168 -5.80 -16.81 12.77
N GLU A 169 -6.87 -17.48 12.36
CA GLU A 169 -7.02 -18.93 12.51
C GLU A 169 -6.21 -19.66 11.41
N GLN A 170 -5.70 -20.86 11.71
CA GLN A 170 -5.05 -21.67 10.67
C GLN A 170 -6.04 -22.07 9.57
N VAL A 171 -5.51 -22.28 8.35
CA VAL A 171 -6.29 -22.88 7.26
C VAL A 171 -6.71 -24.30 7.69
N PRO A 172 -8.02 -24.62 7.73
CA PRO A 172 -8.50 -25.93 8.19
C PRO A 172 -8.11 -27.05 7.23
N LEU A 173 -7.71 -28.21 7.74
CA LEU A 173 -7.33 -29.36 6.90
C LEU A 173 -8.52 -29.87 6.07
N SER A 174 -9.75 -29.80 6.58
CA SER A 174 -10.96 -30.11 5.81
C SER A 174 -11.16 -29.16 4.63
N LEU A 175 -10.84 -27.87 4.79
CA LEU A 175 -10.94 -26.86 3.74
C LEU A 175 -9.84 -27.05 2.69
N LEU A 176 -8.61 -27.34 3.12
CA LEU A 176 -7.48 -27.62 2.24
C LEU A 176 -7.79 -28.82 1.33
N ARG A 177 -8.29 -29.92 1.90
CA ARG A 177 -8.71 -31.11 1.16
C ARG A 177 -9.87 -30.84 0.19
N ALA A 178 -10.83 -30.00 0.56
CA ALA A 178 -11.93 -29.59 -0.32
C ALA A 178 -11.43 -28.74 -1.51
N LEU A 179 -10.38 -27.94 -1.32
CA LEU A 179 -9.72 -27.21 -2.40
C LEU A 179 -8.88 -28.14 -3.30
N GLU A 180 -8.16 -29.10 -2.73
CA GLU A 180 -7.32 -30.04 -3.49
C GLU A 180 -8.12 -31.00 -4.38
N GLN A 181 -9.37 -31.31 -4.01
CA GLN A 181 -10.33 -31.98 -4.88
C GLN A 181 -10.76 -31.11 -6.09
N SER A 182 -10.68 -29.79 -5.96
CA SER A 182 -10.96 -28.81 -7.01
C SER A 182 -9.67 -28.36 -7.69
N THR A 183 -9.21 -29.13 -8.67
CA THR A 183 -7.92 -28.98 -9.41
C THR A 183 -7.71 -27.65 -10.15
N ARG A 184 -8.61 -26.66 -9.98
CA ARG A 184 -8.55 -25.31 -10.54
C ARG A 184 -8.55 -24.20 -9.47
N ALA A 185 -8.73 -24.54 -8.20
CA ALA A 185 -8.83 -23.57 -7.11
C ALA A 185 -7.44 -23.18 -6.56
N ARG A 186 -7.21 -21.87 -6.44
CA ARG A 186 -6.00 -21.27 -5.88
C ARG A 186 -6.26 -20.78 -4.47
N LEU A 187 -5.41 -21.16 -3.53
CA LEU A 187 -5.42 -20.68 -2.15
C LEU A 187 -4.45 -19.49 -2.00
N HIS A 188 -4.95 -18.39 -1.44
CA HIS A 188 -4.18 -17.21 -1.07
C HIS A 188 -4.26 -17.03 0.45
N VAL A 189 -3.14 -17.14 1.17
CA VAL A 189 -3.10 -17.02 2.63
C VAL A 189 -2.44 -15.71 3.03
N GLU A 190 -3.23 -14.73 3.46
CA GLU A 190 -2.74 -13.38 3.79
C GLU A 190 -2.13 -13.27 5.19
N THR A 191 -2.18 -14.37 5.92
CA THR A 191 -1.94 -14.51 7.35
C THR A 191 -1.07 -15.75 7.64
N PHE A 192 -0.19 -16.10 6.69
CA PHE A 192 0.56 -17.35 6.74
C PHE A 192 1.58 -17.33 7.88
N CYS A 193 1.40 -18.20 8.86
CA CYS A 193 2.33 -18.43 9.96
C CYS A 193 2.10 -19.85 10.47
N LEU A 194 3.10 -20.73 10.41
CA LEU A 194 3.05 -22.05 11.02
C LEU A 194 3.43 -21.91 12.50
N ARG A 195 2.54 -22.29 13.41
CA ARG A 195 2.74 -22.08 14.85
C ARG A 195 3.73 -23.09 15.43
N SER A 196 3.77 -24.30 14.88
CA SER A 196 4.76 -25.33 15.26
C SER A 196 6.19 -24.98 14.81
N ALA A 197 6.37 -24.00 13.92
CA ALA A 197 7.67 -23.46 13.55
C ALA A 197 8.21 -22.40 14.55
N ILE A 198 7.43 -22.06 15.59
CA ILE A 198 7.85 -21.16 16.68
C ILE A 198 8.23 -22.00 17.89
N GLN A 199 9.54 -22.15 18.13
CA GLN A 199 10.11 -23.20 18.98
C GLN A 199 11.07 -22.64 20.04
N LEU A 200 11.09 -23.27 21.21
CA LEU A 200 12.09 -23.01 22.25
C LEU A 200 13.52 -23.21 21.68
N ASN A 201 14.43 -22.27 21.96
CA ASN A 201 15.82 -22.38 21.48
C ASN A 201 16.48 -23.65 22.07
N GLY A 202 16.91 -24.56 21.19
CA GLY A 202 17.48 -25.86 21.55
C GLY A 202 16.49 -27.04 21.50
N ALA A 203 15.20 -26.82 21.25
CA ALA A 203 14.21 -27.89 21.10
C ALA A 203 14.43 -28.73 19.82
N GLU A 204 13.82 -29.92 19.78
CA GLU A 204 13.76 -30.70 18.55
C GLU A 204 12.84 -30.06 17.51
N THR A 205 13.39 -29.84 16.32
CA THR A 205 12.68 -29.21 15.21
C THR A 205 11.61 -30.15 14.66
N ARG A 206 10.34 -29.87 14.99
CA ARG A 206 9.18 -30.64 14.56
C ARG A 206 8.05 -29.71 14.11
N VAL A 207 7.69 -29.79 12.84
CA VAL A 207 6.49 -29.16 12.29
C VAL A 207 5.31 -30.14 12.40
N ASP A 208 4.13 -29.59 12.59
CA ASP A 208 2.88 -30.34 12.70
C ASP A 208 2.38 -30.85 11.33
N ALA A 209 1.71 -32.00 11.31
CA ALA A 209 1.26 -32.63 10.08
C ALA A 209 0.23 -31.80 9.29
N ASP A 210 -0.66 -31.06 9.98
CA ASP A 210 -1.67 -30.22 9.31
C ASP A 210 -1.01 -28.96 8.72
N GLU A 211 -0.02 -28.40 9.43
CA GLU A 211 0.77 -27.25 8.98
C GLU A 211 1.75 -27.62 7.84
N LEU A 212 2.31 -28.83 7.86
CA LEU A 212 3.12 -29.38 6.76
C LEU A 212 2.29 -29.63 5.49
N ALA A 213 1.05 -30.11 5.64
CA ALA A 213 0.12 -30.25 4.52
C ALA A 213 -0.18 -28.89 3.86
N LEU A 214 -0.41 -27.85 4.66
CA LEU A 214 -0.58 -26.48 4.13
C LEU A 214 0.69 -25.98 3.42
N ALA A 215 1.88 -26.21 3.99
CA ALA A 215 3.15 -25.79 3.40
C ALA A 215 3.49 -26.50 2.07
N THR A 216 2.99 -27.72 1.87
CA THR A 216 3.25 -28.54 0.67
C THR A 216 2.10 -28.58 -0.33
N SER A 217 0.98 -27.90 -0.05
CA SER A 217 -0.23 -28.02 -0.86
C SER A 217 -0.07 -27.46 -2.29
N PRO A 218 -0.45 -28.21 -3.33
CA PRO A 218 -0.42 -27.73 -4.71
C PRO A 218 -1.48 -26.65 -4.99
N CYS A 219 -2.45 -26.42 -4.10
CA CYS A 219 -3.39 -25.31 -4.22
C CYS A 219 -2.80 -23.96 -3.82
N LEU A 220 -1.68 -23.93 -3.08
CA LEU A 220 -1.13 -22.71 -2.52
C LEU A 220 -0.47 -21.84 -3.62
N TYR A 221 -1.10 -20.71 -3.93
CA TYR A 221 -0.67 -19.80 -4.99
C TYR A 221 0.02 -18.54 -4.44
N ARG A 222 -0.38 -18.11 -3.24
CA ARG A 222 0.10 -16.87 -2.62
C ARG A 222 0.17 -16.99 -1.10
N ILE A 223 1.21 -16.38 -0.52
CA ILE A 223 1.31 -16.15 0.93
C ILE A 223 1.72 -14.70 1.25
N THR A 224 1.23 -14.19 2.38
CA THR A 224 1.87 -13.11 3.14
C THR A 224 2.29 -13.68 4.49
N ALA A 225 3.58 -13.61 4.82
CA ALA A 225 4.17 -14.20 6.03
C ALA A 225 4.87 -13.14 6.91
N PRO A 226 4.93 -13.34 8.24
CA PRO A 226 5.62 -12.42 9.13
C PRO A 226 7.13 -12.66 9.15
N CYS A 227 7.90 -11.58 9.07
CA CYS A 227 9.33 -11.53 9.33
C CYS A 227 9.58 -11.06 10.77
N ALA A 228 9.92 -12.01 11.64
CA ALA A 228 10.49 -11.77 12.97
C ALA A 228 11.32 -13.01 13.36
N ARG A 229 12.57 -12.85 13.82
CA ARG A 229 13.44 -13.98 14.20
C ARG A 229 12.99 -14.72 15.46
N PHE A 230 12.28 -14.01 16.34
CA PHE A 230 11.81 -14.52 17.62
C PHE A 230 10.35 -14.08 17.87
N ASN A 231 9.68 -14.71 18.84
CA ASN A 231 8.45 -14.19 19.43
C ASN A 231 8.71 -13.44 20.77
N THR A 232 7.65 -12.89 21.35
CA THR A 232 7.65 -12.13 22.61
C THR A 232 8.15 -12.94 23.82
N HIS A 233 8.24 -14.26 23.71
CA HIS A 233 8.76 -15.18 24.73
C HIS A 233 10.20 -15.65 24.44
N GLY A 234 10.86 -15.11 23.41
CA GLY A 234 12.22 -15.51 23.01
C GLY A 234 12.30 -16.88 22.30
N HIS A 235 11.17 -17.44 21.87
CA HIS A 235 11.15 -18.64 21.01
C HIS A 235 11.63 -18.25 19.61
N VAL A 236 12.44 -19.10 18.97
CA VAL A 236 12.90 -18.94 17.59
C VAL A 236 11.74 -19.16 16.63
N ASN A 237 11.62 -18.35 15.59
CA ASN A 237 10.58 -18.46 14.57
C ASN A 237 11.17 -18.85 13.20
N TYR A 238 11.00 -20.10 12.79
CA TYR A 238 11.55 -20.66 11.54
C TYR A 238 10.65 -20.47 10.30
N ASN A 239 9.68 -19.55 10.35
CA ASN A 239 8.77 -19.32 9.21
C ASN A 239 9.50 -18.76 7.96
N GLU A 240 10.63 -18.06 8.11
CA GLU A 240 11.41 -17.54 6.97
C GLU A 240 12.07 -18.69 6.18
N GLU A 241 12.71 -19.62 6.87
CA GLU A 241 13.37 -20.79 6.29
C GLU A 241 12.36 -21.76 5.64
N ILE A 242 11.21 -21.97 6.29
CA ILE A 242 10.10 -22.74 5.73
C ILE A 242 9.58 -22.10 4.43
N VAL A 243 9.39 -20.77 4.41
CA VAL A 243 8.99 -20.07 3.18
C VAL A 243 10.04 -20.20 2.07
N HIS A 244 11.33 -20.23 2.39
CA HIS A 244 12.37 -20.53 1.40
C HIS A 244 12.26 -21.95 0.82
N GLU A 245 11.91 -22.97 1.61
CA GLU A 245 11.69 -24.35 1.11
C GLU A 245 10.40 -24.49 0.30
N MET A 246 9.32 -23.83 0.72
CA MET A 246 8.08 -23.70 -0.06
C MET A 246 8.34 -23.15 -1.46
N VAL A 247 9.18 -22.11 -1.54
CA VAL A 247 9.57 -21.45 -2.78
C VAL A 247 10.52 -22.32 -3.61
N ALA A 248 11.43 -23.08 -2.99
CA ALA A 248 12.28 -24.06 -3.67
C ALA A 248 11.55 -25.37 -4.05
N GLY A 249 10.25 -25.28 -4.35
CA GLY A 249 9.48 -26.34 -5.00
C GLY A 249 8.61 -27.21 -4.10
N LEU A 250 8.62 -27.05 -2.77
CA LEU A 250 7.67 -27.76 -1.91
C LEU A 250 6.21 -27.28 -2.11
N ALA A 251 6.01 -26.00 -2.46
CA ALA A 251 4.71 -25.45 -2.87
C ALA A 251 4.74 -25.14 -4.38
N PRO A 252 4.50 -26.12 -5.28
CA PRO A 252 4.87 -26.04 -6.69
C PRO A 252 4.14 -24.93 -7.49
N ASN A 253 2.95 -24.52 -7.02
CA ASN A 253 2.14 -23.47 -7.65
C ASN A 253 2.26 -22.10 -6.96
N LEU A 254 3.16 -21.95 -5.97
CA LEU A 254 3.39 -20.69 -5.29
C LEU A 254 4.03 -19.68 -6.26
N LYS A 255 3.32 -18.58 -6.56
CA LYS A 255 3.77 -17.54 -7.50
C LYS A 255 3.98 -16.17 -6.86
N ILE A 256 3.43 -15.95 -5.66
CA ILE A 256 3.43 -14.65 -4.99
C ILE A 256 3.80 -14.82 -3.52
N VAL A 257 4.89 -14.20 -3.09
CA VAL A 257 5.30 -14.14 -1.68
C VAL A 257 5.43 -12.68 -1.24
N ARG A 258 4.91 -12.37 -0.05
CA ARG A 258 5.17 -11.12 0.67
C ARG A 258 5.67 -11.42 2.08
N THR A 259 6.80 -10.85 2.50
CA THR A 259 7.19 -10.82 3.92
C THR A 259 6.84 -9.46 4.53
N VAL A 260 6.39 -9.44 5.78
CA VAL A 260 5.97 -8.22 6.49
C VAL A 260 6.72 -8.11 7.81
N LYS A 261 7.29 -6.93 8.13
CA LYS A 261 7.97 -6.72 9.42
C LYS A 261 6.99 -6.92 10.58
N VAL A 262 7.41 -7.65 11.61
CA VAL A 262 6.73 -7.69 12.90
C VAL A 262 7.79 -7.50 13.99
N GLN A 263 7.52 -6.67 14.99
CA GLN A 263 8.40 -6.54 16.16
C GLN A 263 7.77 -7.27 17.35
N PRO A 264 8.42 -8.31 17.90
CA PRO A 264 7.88 -9.13 18.99
C PRO A 264 7.94 -8.43 20.37
N GLY A 265 7.70 -7.13 20.42
CA GLY A 265 7.87 -6.31 21.63
C GLY A 265 9.35 -6.18 22.04
N ASP A 266 9.56 -6.03 23.35
CA ASP A 266 10.86 -5.76 23.98
C ASP A 266 10.97 -6.43 25.36
N SER A 267 10.60 -7.72 25.44
CA SER A 267 10.62 -8.49 26.69
C SER A 267 12.05 -8.83 27.14
N LEU A 268 12.22 -9.13 28.43
CA LEU A 268 13.51 -9.57 28.96
C LEU A 268 13.94 -10.92 28.35
N GLU A 269 12.95 -11.77 28.05
CA GLU A 269 13.09 -13.09 27.43
C GLU A 269 13.57 -12.95 25.98
N LEU A 270 12.96 -12.03 25.21
CA LEU A 270 13.40 -11.67 23.87
C LEU A 270 14.83 -11.10 23.88
N ARG A 271 15.15 -10.17 24.79
CA ARG A 271 16.51 -9.62 24.94
C ARG A 271 17.54 -10.71 25.26
N ARG A 272 17.18 -11.70 26.09
CA ARG A 272 18.00 -12.87 26.44
C ARG A 272 18.10 -13.93 25.34
N ALA A 273 17.16 -13.96 24.40
CA ALA A 273 17.18 -14.83 23.23
C ALA A 273 18.00 -14.21 22.08
N SER A 274 17.82 -12.92 21.82
CA SER A 274 18.51 -12.16 20.77
C SER A 274 20.03 -12.05 20.96
N SER A 275 20.54 -12.27 22.18
CA SER A 275 21.98 -12.34 22.47
C SER A 275 22.59 -13.73 22.27
N LYS A 276 21.81 -14.74 21.89
CA LYS A 276 22.26 -16.12 21.63
C LYS A 276 22.22 -16.42 20.13
N PRO A 277 23.10 -17.31 19.63
CA PRO A 277 22.96 -17.82 18.27
C PRO A 277 21.63 -18.58 18.12
N VAL A 278 21.03 -18.44 16.93
CA VAL A 278 19.86 -19.20 16.51
C VAL A 278 20.35 -20.57 16.00
N PRO A 279 19.76 -21.70 16.43
CA PRO A 279 20.10 -23.01 15.87
C PRO A 279 19.77 -23.05 14.37
N PRO A 280 20.57 -23.72 13.53
CA PRO A 280 20.25 -23.83 12.11
C PRO A 280 18.94 -24.60 11.92
N TRP A 281 18.09 -24.09 11.03
CA TRP A 281 16.91 -24.81 10.56
C TRP A 281 17.31 -26.15 9.92
N LYS A 282 16.52 -27.19 10.18
CA LYS A 282 16.89 -28.59 9.91
C LYS A 282 16.13 -29.24 8.74
N GLY A 283 15.30 -28.50 8.01
CA GLY A 283 14.47 -29.00 6.92
C GLY A 283 13.06 -29.44 7.35
N LEU A 284 12.06 -29.27 6.47
CA LEU A 284 10.69 -29.77 6.71
C LEU A 284 10.57 -31.29 6.62
N LEU A 285 11.37 -31.95 5.77
CA LEU A 285 11.18 -33.35 5.35
C LEU A 285 12.29 -34.30 5.84
N ARG A 286 12.83 -34.06 7.05
CA ARG A 286 13.99 -34.79 7.62
C ARG A 286 13.89 -36.31 7.60
N ASP A 287 12.68 -36.85 7.68
CA ASP A 287 12.44 -38.30 7.74
C ASP A 287 12.36 -38.95 6.34
N SER A 288 12.66 -38.23 5.25
CA SER A 288 12.62 -38.77 3.89
C SER A 288 13.76 -38.30 2.99
N ARG A 289 14.77 -39.19 2.87
CA ARG A 289 15.91 -39.21 1.92
C ARG A 289 17.14 -38.39 2.31
N ASP A 290 18.29 -38.89 1.85
CA ASP A 290 19.55 -38.18 1.81
C ASP A 290 19.45 -36.89 0.99
N HIS A 291 20.09 -35.82 1.50
CA HIS A 291 20.00 -34.47 0.93
C HIS A 291 20.74 -34.28 -0.41
N SER A 292 21.32 -35.33 -1.01
CA SER A 292 22.05 -35.30 -2.28
C SER A 292 21.18 -35.40 -3.52
N ASP A 293 20.00 -36.04 -3.42
CA ASP A 293 19.30 -36.60 -4.59
C ASP A 293 18.04 -35.81 -5.01
N LEU A 294 17.72 -34.72 -4.31
CA LEU A 294 16.71 -33.76 -4.74
C LEU A 294 17.34 -32.76 -5.72
N PRO A 295 16.97 -32.75 -7.01
CA PRO A 295 17.50 -31.75 -7.94
C PRO A 295 17.09 -30.35 -7.49
N GLU A 296 17.96 -29.36 -7.69
CA GLU A 296 17.77 -27.95 -7.30
C GLU A 296 16.62 -27.29 -8.07
N ARG A 297 15.38 -27.60 -7.68
CA ARG A 297 14.15 -27.09 -8.27
C ARG A 297 13.88 -25.66 -7.82
N LEU A 298 14.65 -24.74 -8.37
CA LEU A 298 14.39 -23.31 -8.26
C LEU A 298 12.92 -23.02 -8.59
N GLY A 299 12.24 -22.34 -7.67
CA GLY A 299 10.88 -21.87 -7.83
C GLY A 299 10.70 -20.91 -9.01
N GLN A 300 9.45 -20.55 -9.26
CA GLN A 300 9.05 -19.68 -10.36
C GLN A 300 8.13 -18.57 -9.83
N LEU A 301 8.61 -17.78 -8.88
CA LEU A 301 7.87 -16.63 -8.36
C LEU A 301 7.70 -15.57 -9.46
N SER A 302 6.47 -15.06 -9.60
CA SER A 302 6.16 -13.90 -10.45
C SER A 302 6.16 -12.59 -9.66
N LYS A 303 5.92 -12.64 -8.34
CA LYS A 303 6.00 -11.49 -7.45
C LYS A 303 6.72 -11.85 -6.15
N LEU A 304 7.66 -11.00 -5.75
CA LEU A 304 8.37 -11.06 -4.48
C LEU A 304 8.33 -9.69 -3.82
N ALA A 305 7.70 -9.63 -2.65
CA ALA A 305 7.68 -8.44 -1.81
C ALA A 305 8.39 -8.77 -0.49
N LEU A 306 9.39 -7.97 -0.12
CA LEU A 306 10.21 -8.16 1.07
C LEU A 306 10.04 -6.98 2.01
N GLY A 307 9.70 -7.25 3.26
CA GLY A 307 9.57 -6.26 4.33
C GLY A 307 10.27 -6.71 5.61
N GLY A 308 10.78 -5.74 6.36
CA GLY A 308 11.42 -5.96 7.66
C GLY A 308 12.93 -6.20 7.61
N GLU A 309 13.46 -6.74 8.70
CA GLU A 309 14.89 -6.74 9.05
C GLU A 309 15.77 -7.55 8.08
N VAL A 310 15.16 -8.43 7.26
CA VAL A 310 15.87 -9.16 6.19
C VAL A 310 16.53 -8.22 5.18
N LEU A 311 16.00 -7.01 4.98
CA LEU A 311 16.56 -5.99 4.08
C LEU A 311 17.82 -5.28 4.64
N HIS A 312 18.27 -5.64 5.84
CA HIS A 312 19.59 -5.26 6.37
C HIS A 312 20.66 -6.32 6.11
N SER A 313 20.33 -7.42 5.41
CA SER A 313 21.30 -8.44 4.99
C SER A 313 21.59 -8.31 3.50
N PRO A 314 22.83 -7.96 3.08
CA PRO A 314 23.14 -7.79 1.65
C PRO A 314 22.97 -9.10 0.86
N VAL A 315 23.21 -10.25 1.50
CA VAL A 315 23.07 -11.58 0.89
C VAL A 315 21.62 -12.04 0.69
N ILE A 316 20.60 -11.24 1.04
CA ILE A 316 19.20 -11.68 0.95
C ILE A 316 18.77 -11.95 -0.50
N LEU A 317 19.11 -11.09 -1.47
CA LEU A 317 18.76 -11.33 -2.88
C LEU A 317 19.47 -12.57 -3.43
N THR A 318 20.72 -12.81 -3.03
CA THR A 318 21.47 -14.04 -3.36
C THR A 318 20.82 -15.29 -2.74
N ARG A 319 20.33 -15.20 -1.50
CA ARG A 319 19.57 -16.28 -0.85
C ARG A 319 18.25 -16.58 -1.60
N TRP A 320 17.53 -15.55 -2.07
CA TRP A 320 16.34 -15.73 -2.90
C TRP A 320 16.67 -16.30 -4.28
N GLY A 321 17.77 -15.88 -4.92
CA GLY A 321 18.25 -16.45 -6.18
C GLY A 321 18.57 -17.95 -6.09
N GLY A 322 19.09 -18.42 -4.96
CA GLY A 322 19.27 -19.85 -4.66
C GLY A 322 17.97 -20.62 -4.29
N ARG A 323 16.80 -20.00 -4.48
CA ARG A 323 15.48 -20.58 -4.16
C ARG A 323 14.44 -20.37 -5.27
N THR A 324 14.53 -19.29 -6.06
CA THR A 324 13.64 -19.02 -7.21
C THR A 324 14.42 -18.50 -8.42
N GLN A 325 13.94 -18.84 -9.62
CA GLN A 325 14.42 -18.29 -10.89
C GLN A 325 14.04 -16.80 -10.98
N MET A 326 14.97 -15.92 -10.60
CA MET A 326 14.78 -14.45 -10.60
C MET A 326 14.37 -13.92 -11.99
N SER A 327 14.81 -14.59 -13.06
CA SER A 327 14.47 -14.27 -14.45
C SER A 327 12.97 -14.28 -14.78
N ASN A 328 12.15 -15.00 -14.00
CA ASN A 328 10.69 -15.04 -14.14
C ASN A 328 9.95 -13.95 -13.34
N LEU A 329 10.66 -13.21 -12.47
CA LEU A 329 10.08 -12.23 -11.57
C LEU A 329 9.58 -11.02 -12.37
N ARG A 330 8.32 -10.63 -12.13
CA ARG A 330 7.66 -9.49 -12.83
C ARG A 330 7.45 -8.29 -11.92
N ASP A 331 7.38 -8.50 -10.62
CA ASP A 331 7.11 -7.50 -9.60
C ASP A 331 8.03 -7.72 -8.38
N LEU A 332 8.98 -6.81 -8.16
CA LEU A 332 9.91 -6.81 -7.04
C LEU A 332 9.63 -5.60 -6.14
N GLN A 333 9.32 -5.84 -4.87
CA GLN A 333 8.99 -4.79 -3.91
C GLN A 333 9.86 -4.92 -2.67
N LEU A 334 10.67 -3.91 -2.37
CA LEU A 334 11.53 -3.85 -1.20
C LEU A 334 10.91 -2.81 -0.25
N GLU A 335 9.95 -3.28 0.56
CA GLU A 335 9.00 -2.50 1.36
C GLU A 335 9.58 -1.93 2.67
N SER A 336 10.91 -1.86 2.79
CA SER A 336 11.56 -1.32 3.98
C SER A 336 12.91 -0.70 3.65
N GLN A 337 13.54 -0.14 4.69
CA GLN A 337 14.74 0.69 4.61
C GLN A 337 15.92 -0.12 4.03
N MET A 338 16.25 0.12 2.75
CA MET A 338 17.32 -0.60 2.06
C MET A 338 18.71 -0.22 2.57
N ASP A 339 19.59 -1.21 2.70
CA ASP A 339 21.02 -1.01 2.95
C ASP A 339 21.77 -0.65 1.64
N PRO A 340 22.74 0.29 1.64
CA PRO A 340 23.56 0.58 0.45
C PRO A 340 24.24 -0.65 -0.16
N GLU A 341 24.65 -1.63 0.64
CA GLU A 341 25.24 -2.87 0.12
C GLU A 341 24.21 -3.77 -0.59
N LEU A 342 22.93 -3.72 -0.16
CA LEU A 342 21.83 -4.41 -0.83
C LEU A 342 21.48 -3.76 -2.17
N LEU A 343 21.62 -2.43 -2.29
CA LEU A 343 21.47 -1.73 -3.57
C LEU A 343 22.56 -2.12 -4.57
N LYS A 344 23.82 -2.32 -4.12
CA LYS A 344 24.91 -2.82 -4.98
C LYS A 344 24.62 -4.24 -5.50
N GLU A 345 24.10 -5.14 -4.67
CA GLU A 345 23.68 -6.47 -5.13
C GLU A 345 22.52 -6.40 -6.12
N LEU A 346 21.61 -5.44 -5.99
CA LEU A 346 20.55 -5.20 -6.98
C LEU A 346 21.11 -4.62 -8.29
N VAL A 347 22.11 -3.73 -8.25
CA VAL A 347 22.86 -3.27 -9.46
C VAL A 347 23.56 -4.46 -10.13
N ARG A 348 24.17 -5.36 -9.36
CA ARG A 348 24.83 -6.58 -9.88
C ARG A 348 23.83 -7.51 -10.59
N LEU A 349 22.65 -7.70 -10.02
CA LEU A 349 21.56 -8.49 -10.61
C LEU A 349 20.86 -7.81 -11.79
N ALA A 350 20.86 -6.48 -11.86
CA ALA A 350 20.39 -5.73 -13.03
C ALA A 350 21.38 -5.80 -14.19
N SER A 351 22.68 -5.80 -13.87
CA SER A 351 23.78 -5.86 -14.85
C SER A 351 23.86 -7.21 -15.57
N ASP A 352 23.46 -8.30 -14.90
CA ASP A 352 23.14 -9.56 -15.59
C ASP A 352 21.77 -9.46 -16.27
N LYS A 353 21.80 -9.31 -17.60
CA LYS A 353 20.62 -9.22 -18.46
C LYS A 353 19.65 -10.40 -18.33
N HIS A 354 20.08 -11.56 -17.83
CA HIS A 354 19.21 -12.71 -17.63
C HIS A 354 18.55 -12.73 -16.24
N SER A 355 19.21 -12.21 -15.20
CA SER A 355 18.75 -12.30 -13.81
C SER A 355 17.41 -11.61 -13.53
N LEU A 356 17.07 -10.51 -14.22
CA LEU A 356 15.82 -9.76 -14.02
C LEU A 356 15.02 -9.55 -15.32
N ALA A 357 15.18 -10.43 -16.31
CA ALA A 357 14.66 -10.27 -17.67
C ALA A 357 13.12 -10.11 -17.79
N SER A 358 12.32 -10.65 -16.86
CA SER A 358 10.85 -10.51 -16.87
C SER A 358 10.31 -9.31 -16.08
N LEU A 359 11.17 -8.50 -15.46
CA LEU A 359 10.76 -7.48 -14.50
C LEU A 359 9.95 -6.35 -15.19
N ARG A 360 8.83 -5.96 -14.57
CA ARG A 360 7.92 -4.92 -15.07
C ARG A 360 7.60 -3.87 -14.02
N ARG A 361 7.46 -4.28 -12.76
CA ARG A 361 7.26 -3.41 -11.60
C ARG A 361 8.47 -3.51 -10.66
N LEU A 362 9.00 -2.36 -10.27
CA LEU A 362 10.01 -2.24 -9.22
C LEU A 362 9.55 -1.21 -8.18
N SER A 363 9.57 -1.56 -6.90
CA SER A 363 9.18 -0.68 -5.80
C SER A 363 10.26 -0.65 -4.71
N LEU A 364 10.90 0.49 -4.48
CA LEU A 364 12.05 0.65 -3.57
C LEU A 364 11.87 1.80 -2.57
N PHE A 365 12.38 1.62 -1.34
CA PHE A 365 12.54 2.69 -0.35
C PHE A 365 14.02 2.84 0.09
N LEU A 366 14.68 3.89 -0.41
CA LEU A 366 16.09 4.19 -0.13
C LEU A 366 16.20 5.14 1.07
N LYS A 367 16.14 4.63 2.29
CA LYS A 367 16.21 5.51 3.49
C LYS A 367 17.65 5.95 3.79
N ARG A 368 17.82 7.26 3.93
CA ARG A 368 18.97 7.94 4.53
C ARG A 368 19.35 7.32 5.89
N ARG A 369 20.61 6.89 6.02
CA ARG A 369 21.27 6.63 7.32
C ARG A 369 22.22 7.76 7.72
N ILE A 370 22.99 8.29 6.76
CA ILE A 370 24.04 9.29 6.95
C ILE A 370 23.99 10.23 5.73
N PRO A 371 23.92 11.56 5.89
CA PRO A 371 23.73 12.51 4.79
C PRO A 371 24.77 12.37 3.65
N GLN A 372 26.01 12.02 4.01
CA GLN A 372 27.14 11.89 3.08
C GLN A 372 26.98 10.75 2.05
N LEU A 373 25.98 9.86 2.19
CA LEU A 373 25.71 8.80 1.21
C LEU A 373 24.57 9.12 0.24
N ASP A 374 23.88 10.27 0.38
CA ASP A 374 22.68 10.54 -0.43
C ASP A 374 23.00 10.66 -1.92
N GLU A 375 24.11 11.30 -2.30
CA GLU A 375 24.57 11.34 -3.70
C GLU A 375 25.04 9.97 -4.20
N GLN A 376 25.65 9.15 -3.32
CA GLN A 376 26.07 7.79 -3.66
C GLN A 376 24.85 6.87 -3.90
N LEU A 377 23.75 7.07 -3.16
CA LEU A 377 22.50 6.35 -3.37
C LEU A 377 21.80 6.76 -4.66
N ASP A 378 21.75 8.05 -4.98
CA ASP A 378 21.24 8.55 -6.27
C ASP A 378 22.08 8.03 -7.46
N GLU A 379 23.40 7.92 -7.29
CA GLU A 379 24.28 7.36 -8.31
C GLU A 379 24.15 5.83 -8.46
N LEU A 380 24.04 5.08 -7.35
CA LEU A 380 23.82 3.63 -7.43
C LEU A 380 22.43 3.30 -8.02
N ALA A 381 21.41 4.09 -7.69
CA ALA A 381 20.06 3.96 -8.25
C ALA A 381 20.03 4.30 -9.75
N SER A 382 20.76 5.32 -10.20
CA SER A 382 20.86 5.64 -11.64
C SER A 382 21.53 4.51 -12.42
N HIS A 383 22.65 3.96 -11.94
CA HIS A 383 23.32 2.80 -12.54
C HIS A 383 22.40 1.57 -12.61
N MET A 384 21.58 1.32 -11.58
CA MET A 384 20.58 0.26 -11.59
C MET A 384 19.56 0.46 -12.72
N PHE A 385 18.96 1.65 -12.86
CA PHE A 385 17.97 1.90 -13.91
C PHE A 385 18.55 1.88 -15.32
N TYR A 386 19.81 2.31 -15.53
CA TYR A 386 20.50 2.13 -16.81
C TYR A 386 20.78 0.66 -17.18
N ALA A 387 20.89 -0.24 -16.19
CA ALA A 387 21.12 -1.67 -16.42
C ALA A 387 19.82 -2.47 -16.62
N LEU A 388 18.70 -2.02 -16.04
CA LEU A 388 17.41 -2.71 -16.12
C LEU A 388 16.75 -2.61 -17.51
N HIS A 389 16.00 -3.65 -17.87
CA HIS A 389 15.11 -3.61 -19.03
C HIS A 389 13.96 -2.60 -18.82
N PRO A 390 13.38 -2.01 -19.89
CA PRO A 390 12.31 -1.00 -19.80
C PRO A 390 11.12 -1.42 -18.92
N LEU A 391 11.04 -0.80 -17.73
CA LEU A 391 9.99 -1.07 -16.75
C LEU A 391 8.66 -0.42 -17.14
N GLN A 392 7.56 -1.08 -16.76
CA GLN A 392 6.19 -0.56 -16.94
C GLN A 392 5.74 0.24 -15.72
N GLU A 393 6.27 -0.06 -14.53
CA GLU A 393 5.88 0.58 -13.29
C GLU A 393 7.09 0.78 -12.37
N ILE A 394 7.34 2.01 -11.95
CA ILE A 394 8.44 2.36 -11.04
C ILE A 394 7.85 3.08 -9.84
N GLU A 395 8.10 2.56 -8.65
CA GLU A 395 7.88 3.29 -7.41
C GLU A 395 9.22 3.43 -6.67
N ILE A 396 9.71 4.66 -6.52
CA ILE A 396 10.94 4.92 -5.76
C ILE A 396 10.76 6.12 -4.85
N THR A 397 11.11 5.94 -3.59
CA THR A 397 11.07 6.99 -2.56
C THR A 397 12.35 6.97 -1.71
N GLY A 398 12.72 8.13 -1.15
CA GLY A 398 13.92 8.26 -0.33
C GLY A 398 15.06 9.02 -1.02
N CYS A 399 16.31 8.59 -0.84
CA CYS A 399 17.50 9.26 -1.36
C CYS A 399 17.65 9.08 -2.88
N VAL A 400 16.90 9.89 -3.65
CA VAL A 400 16.96 9.98 -5.11
C VAL A 400 16.87 11.44 -5.53
N ALA A 401 17.53 11.77 -6.64
CA ALA A 401 17.61 13.11 -7.21
C ALA A 401 17.79 13.02 -8.75
N GLU A 402 18.51 13.97 -9.33
CA GLU A 402 18.63 14.17 -10.78
C GLU A 402 19.30 12.99 -11.50
N LYS A 403 20.27 12.29 -10.90
CA LYS A 403 20.92 11.13 -11.58
C LYS A 403 19.90 10.01 -11.77
N THR A 404 19.12 9.68 -10.73
CA THR A 404 18.05 8.68 -10.81
C THR A 404 16.94 9.12 -11.74
N PHE A 405 16.49 10.38 -11.64
CA PHE A 405 15.42 10.92 -12.47
C PHE A 405 15.75 10.85 -13.96
N SER A 406 16.92 11.36 -14.35
CA SER A 406 17.41 11.30 -15.73
C SER A 406 17.57 9.86 -16.24
N ALA A 407 18.07 8.93 -15.41
CA ALA A 407 18.19 7.51 -15.79
C ALA A 407 16.84 6.84 -16.08
N ILE A 408 15.80 7.15 -15.28
CA ILE A 408 14.42 6.66 -15.49
C ILE A 408 13.86 7.18 -16.81
N LEU A 409 13.98 8.49 -17.07
CA LEU A 409 13.48 9.09 -18.33
C LEU A 409 14.16 8.47 -19.56
N SER A 410 15.49 8.30 -19.52
CA SER A 410 16.28 7.79 -20.64
C SER A 410 16.07 6.30 -20.91
N SER A 411 15.90 5.48 -19.86
CA SER A 411 15.95 4.01 -19.98
C SER A 411 14.58 3.35 -20.01
N HIS A 412 13.53 4.03 -19.52
CA HIS A 412 12.22 3.40 -19.28
C HIS A 412 11.02 4.18 -19.83
N GLY A 413 11.16 5.47 -20.16
CA GLY A 413 10.02 6.37 -20.44
C GLY A 413 9.02 5.85 -21.49
N SER A 414 9.49 5.24 -22.57
CA SER A 414 8.64 4.69 -23.64
C SER A 414 7.78 3.47 -23.22
N ALA A 415 8.18 2.75 -22.17
CA ALA A 415 7.44 1.61 -21.61
C ALA A 415 6.60 1.97 -20.38
N LEU A 416 6.92 3.10 -19.74
CA LEU A 416 6.44 3.49 -18.42
C LEU A 416 4.93 3.85 -18.43
N ARG A 417 4.18 3.23 -17.53
CA ARG A 417 2.73 3.40 -17.31
C ARG A 417 2.41 4.00 -15.95
N LYS A 418 3.13 3.56 -14.91
CA LYS A 418 3.08 4.16 -13.58
C LYS A 418 4.46 4.68 -13.17
N LEU A 419 4.51 5.93 -12.69
CA LEU A 419 5.69 6.47 -12.03
C LEU A 419 5.31 7.07 -10.67
N LYS A 420 5.97 6.60 -9.62
CA LYS A 420 6.01 7.22 -8.30
C LYS A 420 7.46 7.61 -7.99
N PHE A 421 7.71 8.91 -7.86
CA PHE A 421 9.04 9.46 -7.59
C PHE A 421 8.93 10.49 -6.46
N ILE A 422 9.37 10.13 -5.26
CA ILE A 422 9.29 10.99 -4.06
C ILE A 422 10.69 11.11 -3.44
N PRO A 423 11.45 12.17 -3.78
CA PRO A 423 12.73 12.45 -3.15
C PRO A 423 12.50 12.81 -1.67
N SER A 424 13.35 12.25 -0.80
CA SER A 424 13.39 12.63 0.61
C SER A 424 13.71 14.11 0.77
N ARG A 425 13.27 14.70 1.88
CA ARG A 425 13.74 16.02 2.30
C ARG A 425 14.96 15.84 3.21
N ASP A 426 15.88 16.80 3.19
CA ASP A 426 17.06 16.75 4.05
C ASP A 426 16.70 17.12 5.49
N GLU A 427 16.63 16.15 6.39
CA GLU A 427 16.36 16.35 7.83
C GLU A 427 17.54 16.98 8.63
N GLY A 428 18.45 17.74 8.00
CA GLY A 428 19.41 18.51 8.81
C GLY A 428 20.52 19.37 8.16
N ARG A 429 20.75 19.37 6.84
CA ARG A 429 21.84 20.13 6.18
C ARG A 429 21.48 20.64 4.77
N LEU A 430 22.39 21.48 4.25
CA LEU A 430 22.29 22.31 3.04
C LEU A 430 22.32 21.57 1.68
N SER A 431 21.88 20.31 1.60
CA SER A 431 21.81 19.65 0.29
C SER A 431 20.72 20.31 -0.58
N ARG A 432 20.96 20.45 -1.88
CA ARG A 432 19.94 20.93 -2.83
C ARG A 432 18.86 19.86 -2.97
N VAL A 433 17.81 19.96 -2.17
CA VAL A 433 16.63 19.07 -2.24
C VAL A 433 16.10 19.08 -3.67
N PHE A 434 16.16 17.94 -4.35
CA PHE A 434 15.58 17.78 -5.67
C PHE A 434 14.07 18.03 -5.59
N SER A 435 13.60 19.01 -6.35
CA SER A 435 12.20 19.40 -6.45
C SER A 435 11.79 19.33 -7.92
N MET A 436 10.62 18.77 -8.18
CA MET A 436 10.05 18.71 -9.53
C MET A 436 9.68 20.13 -9.97
N GLY A 437 10.44 20.71 -10.90
CA GLY A 437 10.11 21.97 -11.56
C GLY A 437 9.35 21.75 -12.87
N THR A 438 8.85 22.84 -13.46
CA THR A 438 8.08 22.82 -14.72
C THR A 438 8.83 22.15 -15.87
N SER A 439 10.15 22.34 -15.96
CA SER A 439 11.00 21.70 -16.97
C SER A 439 11.10 20.18 -16.77
N GLN A 440 11.29 19.69 -15.54
CA GLN A 440 11.25 18.24 -15.27
C GLN A 440 9.90 17.63 -15.62
N ILE A 441 8.78 18.34 -15.40
CA ILE A 441 7.44 17.88 -15.77
C ILE A 441 7.25 17.85 -17.30
N GLN A 442 7.72 18.86 -18.02
CA GLN A 442 7.70 18.89 -19.49
C GLN A 442 8.56 17.75 -20.09
N ASP A 443 9.75 17.52 -19.55
CA ASP A 443 10.63 16.43 -19.94
C ASP A 443 10.03 15.03 -19.69
N LEU A 444 9.35 14.86 -18.54
CA LEU A 444 8.63 13.63 -18.18
C LEU A 444 7.43 13.41 -19.13
N SER A 445 6.69 14.47 -19.47
CA SER A 445 5.59 14.42 -20.45
C SER A 445 6.09 14.01 -21.84
N ALA A 446 7.19 14.61 -22.30
CA ALA A 446 7.78 14.35 -23.61
C ALA A 446 8.45 12.97 -23.72
N ARG A 447 9.14 12.49 -22.68
CA ARG A 447 9.87 11.21 -22.69
C ARG A 447 9.04 10.02 -22.21
N CYS A 448 7.94 10.25 -21.49
CA CYS A 448 7.07 9.20 -20.93
C CYS A 448 5.60 9.31 -21.38
N PRO A 449 5.28 9.33 -22.69
CA PRO A 449 3.92 9.53 -23.20
C PRO A 449 2.94 8.39 -22.88
N GLY A 450 3.44 7.27 -22.34
CA GLY A 450 2.61 6.14 -21.89
C GLY A 450 2.05 6.25 -20.47
N VAL A 451 2.46 7.25 -19.68
CA VAL A 451 2.11 7.32 -18.24
C VAL A 451 0.62 7.62 -18.04
N THR A 452 -0.07 6.72 -17.34
CA THR A 452 -1.47 6.84 -16.93
C THR A 452 -1.63 7.19 -15.45
N GLU A 453 -0.66 6.80 -14.60
CA GLU A 453 -0.63 7.11 -13.16
C GLU A 453 0.70 7.78 -12.77
N LEU A 454 0.64 9.04 -12.35
CA LEU A 454 1.81 9.83 -11.93
C LEU A 454 1.70 10.26 -10.47
N ILE A 455 2.71 9.95 -9.67
CA ILE A 455 2.78 10.27 -8.25
C ILE A 455 4.11 10.96 -7.94
N ILE A 456 4.09 12.25 -7.62
CA ILE A 456 5.29 13.07 -7.48
C ILE A 456 5.24 13.96 -6.24
N LYS A 457 6.40 14.35 -5.72
CA LYS A 457 6.52 15.46 -4.77
C LYS A 457 6.80 16.77 -5.51
N ILE A 458 6.05 17.81 -5.15
CA ILE A 458 6.19 19.17 -5.68
C ILE A 458 6.27 20.16 -4.52
N GLN A 459 6.99 21.27 -4.72
CA GLN A 459 7.04 22.37 -3.76
C GLN A 459 5.75 23.20 -3.85
N ARG A 460 5.13 23.55 -2.72
CA ARG A 460 4.17 24.64 -2.65
C ARG A 460 4.91 25.97 -2.56
N THR A 461 4.59 26.90 -3.43
CA THR A 461 5.13 28.26 -3.54
C THR A 461 4.05 29.32 -3.32
N ARG A 462 3.03 28.97 -2.52
CA ARG A 462 1.85 29.80 -2.18
C ARG A 462 0.89 30.03 -3.35
N GLY A 463 0.88 29.15 -4.35
CA GLY A 463 0.03 29.26 -5.54
C GLY A 463 0.52 30.26 -6.58
N ASP A 464 1.82 30.58 -6.60
CA ASP A 464 2.38 31.55 -7.56
C ASP A 464 2.33 31.08 -9.03
N SER A 465 2.72 31.97 -9.94
CA SER A 465 2.69 31.70 -11.38
C SER A 465 3.57 30.53 -11.82
N GLN A 466 4.60 30.16 -11.05
CA GLN A 466 5.41 28.97 -11.33
C GLN A 466 4.69 27.70 -10.90
N GLU A 467 4.01 27.71 -9.75
CA GLU A 467 3.12 26.63 -9.30
C GLU A 467 2.02 26.35 -10.33
N VAL A 468 1.36 27.40 -10.84
CA VAL A 468 0.28 27.26 -11.82
C VAL A 468 0.81 26.78 -13.19
N GLN A 469 2.01 27.20 -13.60
CA GLN A 469 2.67 26.64 -14.78
C GLN A 469 3.01 25.16 -14.61
N LEU A 470 3.43 24.72 -13.42
CA LEU A 470 3.65 23.30 -13.12
C LEU A 470 2.35 22.49 -13.25
N TYR A 471 1.23 22.99 -12.71
CA TYR A 471 -0.08 22.36 -12.88
C TYR A 471 -0.53 22.31 -14.36
N ARG A 472 -0.36 23.40 -15.13
CA ARG A 472 -0.63 23.40 -16.58
C ARG A 472 0.29 22.43 -17.34
N ALA A 473 1.56 22.26 -16.91
CA ALA A 473 2.51 21.34 -17.51
C ALA A 473 2.17 19.87 -17.23
N LEU A 474 1.71 19.52 -16.02
CA LEU A 474 1.11 18.22 -15.71
C LEU A 474 -0.08 17.91 -16.62
N GLY A 475 -0.79 18.95 -17.08
CA GLY A 475 -1.90 18.78 -18.00
C GLY A 475 -1.49 18.30 -19.40
N THR A 476 -0.23 18.44 -19.81
CA THR A 476 0.23 18.11 -21.18
C THR A 476 0.32 16.61 -21.49
N PHE A 477 0.24 15.73 -20.49
CA PHE A 477 0.44 14.30 -20.67
C PHE A 477 -0.70 13.64 -21.46
N PRO A 478 -0.41 12.90 -22.55
CA PRO A 478 -1.44 12.46 -23.49
C PRO A 478 -2.30 11.28 -23.01
N GLN A 479 -1.87 10.54 -21.98
CA GLN A 479 -2.59 9.35 -21.46
C GLN A 479 -2.82 9.41 -19.94
N LEU A 480 -2.61 10.55 -19.29
CA LEU A 480 -2.65 10.66 -17.83
C LEU A 480 -4.09 10.63 -17.32
N GLU A 481 -4.40 9.65 -16.47
CA GLU A 481 -5.74 9.39 -15.91
C GLU A 481 -5.80 9.70 -14.41
N LYS A 482 -4.71 9.43 -13.68
CA LYS A 482 -4.62 9.52 -12.22
C LYS A 482 -3.34 10.27 -11.82
N VAL A 483 -3.49 11.34 -11.04
CA VAL A 483 -2.37 12.12 -10.50
C VAL A 483 -2.43 12.13 -8.98
N ALA A 484 -1.27 12.01 -8.33
CA ALA A 484 -1.14 12.39 -6.92
C ALA A 484 0.05 13.31 -6.68
N LEU A 485 -0.23 14.41 -6.00
CA LEU A 485 0.74 15.44 -5.68
C LEU A 485 0.98 15.42 -4.17
N VAL A 486 2.21 15.09 -3.81
CA VAL A 486 2.73 15.27 -2.46
C VAL A 486 3.22 16.71 -2.39
N LEU A 487 2.44 17.56 -1.71
CA LEU A 487 2.72 18.97 -1.53
C LEU A 487 3.74 19.11 -0.39
N ASP A 488 4.97 19.50 -0.74
CA ASP A 488 6.02 19.89 0.19
C ASP A 488 5.75 21.34 0.62
N CYS A 489 5.28 21.54 1.85
CA CYS A 489 4.83 22.87 2.30
C CYS A 489 5.96 23.78 2.80
N CYS A 490 7.17 23.23 2.98
CA CYS A 490 8.30 23.96 3.49
C CYS A 490 9.13 24.59 2.36
N ASP A 491 9.08 25.91 2.20
CA ASP A 491 10.14 26.61 1.44
C ASP A 491 11.34 26.88 2.37
N PHE A 492 12.37 26.02 2.25
CA PHE A 492 13.71 26.32 2.78
C PHE A 492 14.74 26.57 1.67
N GLN A 493 14.34 26.60 0.40
CA GLN A 493 15.28 26.88 -0.69
C GLN A 493 15.67 28.37 -0.72
N ASN A 494 14.75 29.25 -0.31
CA ASN A 494 15.00 30.69 -0.18
C ASN A 494 15.53 31.13 1.20
N THR A 495 15.54 30.25 2.21
CA THR A 495 15.97 30.62 3.58
C THR A 495 17.40 30.19 3.84
N ILE A 496 18.29 31.16 4.06
CA ILE A 496 19.70 30.91 4.44
C ILE A 496 19.76 30.42 5.89
N VAL A 497 19.48 29.13 6.10
CA VAL A 497 19.59 28.47 7.41
C VAL A 497 21.06 28.06 7.64
N PRO A 498 21.76 28.58 8.66
CA PRO A 498 23.11 28.13 8.98
C PRO A 498 23.08 26.65 9.44
N PRO A 499 24.00 25.80 8.95
CA PRO A 499 23.91 24.36 9.15
C PRO A 499 24.41 23.95 10.53
N ILE A 500 23.51 23.67 11.49
CA ILE A 500 23.89 23.09 12.79
C ILE A 500 22.77 22.23 13.40
N HIS A 501 22.80 20.93 13.10
CA HIS A 501 22.33 19.89 14.02
C HIS A 501 23.46 19.64 15.05
N VAL A 502 23.65 20.58 15.98
CA VAL A 502 24.49 20.40 17.16
C VAL A 502 23.60 20.47 18.39
N MET A 503 23.41 19.30 19.00
CA MET A 503 22.93 19.04 20.36
C MET A 503 22.12 20.18 21.03
N GLY A 504 20.82 20.21 20.75
CA GLY A 504 19.84 20.81 21.68
C GLY A 504 19.54 22.31 21.55
N LEU A 505 20.00 23.00 20.50
CA LEU A 505 19.56 24.38 20.23
C LEU A 505 18.25 24.38 19.39
N PRO A 506 17.18 25.07 19.84
CA PRO A 506 15.90 25.10 19.11
C PRO A 506 15.97 25.97 17.85
N PHE A 507 15.22 25.56 16.81
CA PHE A 507 15.21 26.22 15.51
C PHE A 507 14.34 27.48 15.55
N ARG A 508 14.96 28.67 15.44
CA ARG A 508 14.26 29.95 15.51
C ARG A 508 13.66 30.35 14.17
N ILE A 509 12.45 29.86 13.91
CA ILE A 509 11.62 30.27 12.76
C ILE A 509 11.17 31.73 12.93
N THR A 510 11.20 32.50 11.84
CA THR A 510 10.68 33.88 11.81
C THR A 510 9.16 33.91 11.64
N HIS A 511 8.52 34.99 12.08
CA HIS A 511 7.09 35.23 11.87
C HIS A 511 6.66 35.07 10.40
N GLU A 512 7.48 35.55 9.47
CA GLU A 512 7.24 35.43 8.02
C GLU A 512 7.34 33.98 7.52
N GLN A 513 8.29 33.19 8.03
CA GLN A 513 8.39 31.77 7.71
C GLN A 513 7.18 30.98 8.26
N VAL A 514 6.71 31.28 9.47
CA VAL A 514 5.46 30.67 10.00
C VAL A 514 4.26 31.06 9.14
N ARG A 515 4.14 32.33 8.74
CA ARG A 515 3.09 32.80 7.82
C ARG A 515 3.13 32.07 6.48
N ALA A 516 4.32 31.86 5.91
CA ALA A 516 4.50 31.12 4.65
C ALA A 516 4.13 29.63 4.78
N LEU A 517 4.51 28.98 5.89
CA LEU A 517 4.12 27.60 6.19
C LEU A 517 2.61 27.45 6.31
N LEU A 518 1.93 28.36 7.02
CA LEU A 518 0.47 28.38 7.16
C LEU A 518 -0.24 28.54 5.80
N ILE A 519 0.21 29.45 4.93
CA ILE A 519 -0.33 29.63 3.57
C ILE A 519 -0.12 28.36 2.71
N ASN A 520 1.05 27.73 2.81
CA ASN A 520 1.37 26.54 2.03
C ASN A 520 0.60 25.30 2.50
N ALA A 521 0.36 25.15 3.80
CA ALA A 521 -0.32 24.01 4.41
C ALA A 521 -1.85 24.13 4.38
N ALA A 522 -2.43 25.33 4.30
CA ALA A 522 -3.87 25.54 4.20
C ALA A 522 -4.44 25.02 2.86
N VAL A 523 -4.91 23.77 2.86
CA VAL A 523 -5.50 23.11 1.68
C VAL A 523 -6.93 22.68 1.98
N ASP A 524 -7.89 23.32 1.30
CA ASP A 524 -9.32 23.03 1.41
C ASP A 524 -9.88 22.47 0.07
N ALA A 525 -11.20 22.22 0.06
CA ALA A 525 -11.90 21.75 -1.13
C ALA A 525 -11.73 22.72 -2.31
N SER A 526 -11.77 24.03 -2.07
CA SER A 526 -11.69 25.08 -3.09
C SER A 526 -10.33 25.05 -3.82
N LEU A 527 -9.22 25.04 -3.08
CA LEU A 527 -7.89 24.91 -3.68
C LEU A 527 -7.71 23.56 -4.37
N SER A 528 -8.26 22.48 -3.81
CA SER A 528 -8.20 21.15 -4.46
C SER A 528 -8.88 21.15 -5.84
N ILE A 529 -10.01 21.85 -5.98
CA ILE A 529 -10.71 22.05 -7.24
C ILE A 529 -9.90 22.95 -8.18
N SER A 530 -9.35 24.06 -7.69
CA SER A 530 -8.55 24.99 -8.52
C SER A 530 -7.30 24.31 -9.09
N ILE A 531 -6.59 23.51 -8.30
CA ILE A 531 -5.44 22.72 -8.78
C ILE A 531 -5.91 21.68 -9.82
N PHE A 532 -7.02 20.98 -9.57
CA PHE A 532 -7.57 20.03 -10.54
C PHE A 532 -7.94 20.71 -11.86
N GLN A 533 -8.58 21.88 -11.81
CA GLN A 533 -8.92 22.68 -12.99
C GLN A 533 -7.69 23.18 -13.75
N ALA A 534 -6.62 23.59 -13.06
CA ALA A 534 -5.38 24.03 -13.69
C ALA A 534 -4.69 22.91 -14.51
N ILE A 535 -4.76 21.66 -14.05
CA ILE A 535 -4.28 20.49 -14.79
C ILE A 535 -5.26 20.14 -15.93
N LEU A 536 -6.57 20.18 -15.66
CA LEU A 536 -7.63 19.87 -16.63
C LEU A 536 -7.73 20.86 -17.80
N ALA A 537 -7.20 22.08 -17.66
CA ALA A 537 -7.14 23.06 -18.75
C ALA A 537 -6.48 22.50 -20.01
N ASN A 538 -5.38 21.75 -19.84
CA ASN A 538 -4.67 21.06 -20.92
C ASN A 538 -5.06 19.57 -21.04
N ASN A 539 -5.61 18.96 -19.98
CA ASN A 539 -5.83 17.52 -19.92
C ASN A 539 -7.29 17.06 -20.01
N LYS A 540 -7.62 16.29 -21.05
CA LYS A 540 -8.97 15.71 -21.24
C LYS A 540 -9.11 14.26 -20.74
N SER A 541 -8.03 13.53 -20.50
CA SER A 541 -8.04 12.14 -20.00
C SER A 541 -8.10 12.01 -18.47
N LEU A 542 -7.63 13.01 -17.73
CA LEU A 542 -7.50 12.98 -16.27
C LEU A 542 -8.86 12.82 -15.58
N GLN A 543 -9.03 11.71 -14.87
CA GLN A 543 -10.25 11.39 -14.10
C GLN A 543 -10.11 11.73 -12.63
N GLN A 544 -8.89 11.61 -12.07
CA GLN A 544 -8.63 11.63 -10.64
C GLN A 544 -7.38 12.45 -10.28
N LEU A 545 -7.52 13.32 -9.28
CA LEU A 545 -6.41 13.96 -8.57
C LEU A 545 -6.48 13.61 -7.08
N ILE A 546 -5.33 13.31 -6.47
CA ILE A 546 -5.18 13.32 -5.02
C ILE A 546 -4.11 14.34 -4.60
N LEU A 547 -4.44 15.14 -3.60
CA LEU A 547 -3.52 16.04 -2.92
C LEU A 547 -3.20 15.50 -1.53
N LYS A 548 -1.92 15.50 -1.18
CA LYS A 548 -1.44 15.24 0.19
C LYS A 548 -0.54 16.37 0.64
N VAL A 549 -0.63 16.71 1.93
CA VAL A 549 0.19 17.75 2.56
C VAL A 549 1.30 17.08 3.38
N THR A 550 2.54 17.53 3.24
CA THR A 550 3.73 16.92 3.88
C THR A 550 4.75 17.99 4.32
N ASN A 551 5.67 17.57 5.19
CA ASN A 551 6.65 18.45 5.85
C ASN A 551 5.94 19.58 6.61
N ILE A 552 5.13 19.15 7.58
CA ILE A 552 4.26 19.95 8.44
C ILE A 552 4.36 19.48 9.91
N ASP A 553 5.51 18.92 10.28
CA ASP A 553 5.72 18.23 11.56
C ASP A 553 6.72 18.95 12.49
N TYR A 554 6.97 18.34 13.65
CA TYR A 554 7.87 18.89 14.65
C TYR A 554 9.33 19.02 14.20
N SER A 555 9.79 18.24 13.20
CA SER A 555 11.15 18.36 12.66
C SER A 555 11.35 19.69 11.92
N VAL A 556 10.27 20.21 11.33
CA VAL A 556 10.22 21.52 10.68
C VAL A 556 10.15 22.63 11.71
N THR A 557 9.21 22.55 12.66
CA THR A 557 8.83 23.68 13.51
C THR A 557 9.68 23.85 14.77
N SER A 558 10.15 22.74 15.36
CA SER A 558 10.60 22.65 16.76
C SER A 558 9.59 23.14 17.82
N ASP A 559 8.33 23.35 17.42
CA ASP A 559 7.18 23.62 18.28
C ASP A 559 6.04 22.64 17.95
N MET A 560 5.60 21.89 18.96
CA MET A 560 4.53 20.90 18.80
C MET A 560 3.19 21.55 18.48
N LEU A 561 2.93 22.77 18.95
CA LEU A 561 1.64 23.43 18.74
C LEU A 561 1.52 23.94 17.29
N THR A 562 2.56 24.58 16.75
CA THR A 562 2.63 24.91 15.32
C THR A 562 2.54 23.65 14.44
N SER A 563 3.17 22.54 14.85
CA SER A 563 3.05 21.24 14.16
C SER A 563 1.60 20.72 14.15
N ASP A 564 0.92 20.70 15.29
CA ASP A 564 -0.50 20.29 15.38
C ASP A 564 -1.39 21.16 14.47
N VAL A 565 -1.17 22.49 14.46
CA VAL A 565 -1.92 23.45 13.64
C VAL A 565 -1.70 23.22 12.15
N LEU A 566 -0.44 23.04 11.71
CA LEU A 566 -0.13 22.75 10.30
C LEU A 566 -0.73 21.40 9.85
N GLN A 567 -0.73 20.38 10.71
CA GLN A 567 -1.39 19.09 10.44
C GLN A 567 -2.92 19.18 10.41
N TRP A 568 -3.52 20.11 11.14
CA TRP A 568 -4.97 20.33 11.15
C TRP A 568 -5.48 21.02 9.87
N ILE A 569 -4.73 22.01 9.36
CA ILE A 569 -5.06 22.70 8.10
C ILE A 569 -4.55 21.95 6.86
N GLY A 570 -3.58 21.06 7.03
CA GLY A 570 -2.99 20.18 6.01
C GLY A 570 -3.90 19.06 5.51
N ARG A 571 -5.17 19.35 5.22
CA ARG A 571 -6.17 18.36 4.79
C ARG A 571 -5.78 17.77 3.43
N SER A 572 -5.84 16.44 3.34
CA SER A 572 -5.61 15.72 2.09
C SER A 572 -6.92 15.53 1.33
N TRP A 573 -6.91 15.64 0.00
CA TRP A 573 -8.14 15.70 -0.82
C TRP A 573 -8.11 14.73 -2.00
N LEU A 574 -9.27 14.16 -2.30
CA LEU A 574 -9.56 13.39 -3.51
C LEU A 574 -10.52 14.21 -4.39
N CYS A 575 -10.12 14.48 -5.62
CA CYS A 575 -10.95 15.10 -6.65
C CYS A 575 -11.20 14.09 -7.78
N CYS A 576 -12.48 13.88 -8.13
CA CYS A 576 -12.88 13.02 -9.25
C CYS A 576 -13.79 13.78 -10.21
N ARG A 577 -13.77 13.41 -11.50
CA ARG A 577 -14.85 13.79 -12.43
C ARG A 577 -16.15 13.06 -12.09
N ASN A 578 -17.29 13.75 -12.16
CA ASN A 578 -18.59 13.10 -11.98
C ASN A 578 -19.05 12.41 -13.29
N PRO A 579 -19.35 11.10 -13.27
CA PRO A 579 -19.97 10.44 -14.42
C PRO A 579 -21.37 11.02 -14.67
N GLY A 580 -21.62 11.51 -15.89
CA GLY A 580 -22.94 11.97 -16.33
C GLY A 580 -23.25 13.47 -16.11
N LYS A 581 -22.31 14.29 -15.64
CA LYS A 581 -22.47 15.76 -15.57
C LYS A 581 -21.16 16.49 -15.91
N GLU A 582 -21.06 16.98 -17.15
CA GLU A 582 -19.95 17.85 -17.57
C GLU A 582 -19.73 19.02 -16.59
N LYS A 583 -18.45 19.40 -16.42
CA LYS A 583 -18.00 20.49 -15.54
C LYS A 583 -18.34 20.36 -14.05
N SER A 584 -18.85 19.22 -13.58
CA SER A 584 -19.03 18.96 -12.16
C SER A 584 -18.02 17.95 -11.63
N PHE A 585 -17.52 18.21 -10.42
CA PHE A 585 -16.50 17.42 -9.74
C PHE A 585 -17.05 16.86 -8.43
N ALA A 586 -16.57 15.69 -8.01
CA ALA A 586 -16.72 15.20 -6.65
C ALA A 586 -15.42 15.48 -5.89
N THR A 587 -15.53 16.08 -4.71
CA THR A 587 -14.41 16.29 -3.78
C THR A 587 -14.68 15.60 -2.46
N GLN A 588 -13.70 14.86 -1.96
CA GLN A 588 -13.77 14.18 -0.66
C GLN A 588 -12.47 14.40 0.13
N GLU A 589 -12.59 14.78 1.40
CA GLU A 589 -11.44 14.81 2.32
C GLU A 589 -10.98 13.38 2.65
N ILE A 590 -9.69 13.14 2.51
CA ILE A 590 -9.03 11.87 2.83
C ILE A 590 -8.65 11.92 4.31
N LYS A 591 -9.15 10.96 5.11
CA LYS A 591 -8.92 10.82 6.57
C LYS A 591 -9.59 11.88 7.48
N SER A 592 -10.71 12.48 7.09
CA SER A 592 -11.48 13.37 7.98
C SER A 592 -11.89 12.73 9.32
N VAL A 593 -11.98 11.41 9.38
CA VAL A 593 -12.26 10.63 10.60
C VAL A 593 -11.14 10.75 11.65
N ASP A 594 -9.88 10.76 11.23
CA ASP A 594 -8.71 10.80 12.14
C ASP A 594 -8.65 12.10 12.95
N ARG A 595 -9.29 13.18 12.45
CA ARG A 595 -9.40 14.49 13.14
C ARG A 595 -10.38 14.49 14.32
N ASN A 596 -11.30 13.52 14.36
CA ASN A 596 -12.35 13.38 15.37
C ASN A 596 -12.07 12.25 16.39
N ASP A 597 -10.87 11.66 16.37
CA ASP A 597 -10.46 10.67 17.39
C ASP A 597 -10.25 11.37 18.76
N PRO A 598 -10.78 10.83 19.87
CA PRO A 598 -10.52 11.34 21.23
C PRO A 598 -9.03 11.46 21.63
N TRP A 599 -8.14 10.76 20.94
CA TRP A 599 -6.67 10.81 21.11
C TRP A 599 -5.97 11.51 19.93
N GLY A 600 -6.73 12.04 18.97
CA GLY A 600 -6.24 12.69 17.77
C GLY A 600 -5.87 14.16 17.94
N ILE A 601 -5.37 14.75 16.85
CA ILE A 601 -4.85 16.13 16.78
C ILE A 601 -5.90 17.15 17.27
N GLY A 602 -7.18 16.93 16.96
CA GLY A 602 -8.27 17.82 17.37
C GLY A 602 -8.38 18.00 18.89
N CYS A 603 -8.13 16.94 19.67
CA CYS A 603 -8.13 16.96 21.13
C CYS A 603 -6.82 17.53 21.70
N ASN A 604 -5.67 17.27 21.07
CA ASN A 604 -4.40 17.90 21.44
C ASN A 604 -4.47 19.43 21.28
N LEU A 605 -5.03 19.92 20.18
CA LEU A 605 -5.28 21.35 19.96
C LEU A 605 -6.24 21.94 21.01
N THR A 606 -7.33 21.25 21.37
CA THR A 606 -8.21 21.73 22.45
C THR A 606 -7.47 21.85 23.78
N ARG A 607 -6.60 20.88 24.11
CA ARG A 607 -5.84 20.87 25.37
C ARG A 607 -4.68 21.86 25.40
N ARG A 608 -4.16 22.28 24.24
CA ARG A 608 -3.05 23.24 24.10
C ARG A 608 -3.52 24.69 23.90
N LEU A 609 -4.83 24.93 23.80
CA LEU A 609 -5.43 26.27 23.65
C LEU A 609 -5.12 27.23 24.81
N GLU A 610 -4.83 26.74 26.01
CA GLU A 610 -4.40 27.55 27.15
C GLU A 610 -3.06 28.27 26.92
N GLN A 611 -2.34 27.95 25.84
CA GLN A 611 -1.06 28.58 25.43
C GLN A 611 -1.18 29.46 24.17
N TYR A 612 -2.40 29.65 23.65
CA TYR A 612 -2.67 30.30 22.35
C TYR A 612 -2.19 31.76 22.27
N GLU A 613 -2.34 32.54 23.34
CA GLU A 613 -2.14 34.00 23.32
C GLU A 613 -0.67 34.47 23.25
N LEU A 614 0.31 33.57 23.42
CA LEU A 614 1.74 33.93 23.59
C LEU A 614 2.67 33.35 22.52
N SER A 615 2.13 32.87 21.40
CA SER A 615 2.90 32.15 20.36
C SER A 615 3.16 32.98 19.09
N LEU A 616 4.25 32.68 18.38
CA LEU A 616 4.53 33.27 17.05
C LEU A 616 3.46 32.90 16.01
N TRP A 617 2.91 31.68 16.09
CA TRP A 617 1.94 31.20 15.11
C TRP A 617 0.55 31.80 15.29
N SER A 618 0.09 32.10 16.51
CA SER A 618 -1.25 32.66 16.71
C SER A 618 -1.33 34.11 16.20
N ARG A 619 -0.24 34.87 16.30
CA ARG A 619 -0.10 36.16 15.60
C ARG A 619 -0.16 35.98 14.09
N ALA A 620 0.60 35.04 13.52
CA ALA A 620 0.60 34.79 12.07
C ALA A 620 -0.77 34.31 11.57
N TRP A 621 -1.50 33.53 12.37
CA TRP A 621 -2.87 33.08 12.12
C TRP A 621 -3.84 34.27 12.06
N LEU A 622 -3.84 35.15 13.07
CA LEU A 622 -4.74 36.31 13.11
C LEU A 622 -4.46 37.33 11.99
N GLU A 623 -3.23 37.40 11.49
CA GLU A 623 -2.86 38.18 10.31
C GLU A 623 -3.20 37.50 8.96
N LEU A 624 -3.66 36.24 8.96
CA LEU A 624 -4.09 35.48 7.77
C LEU A 624 -5.62 35.32 7.73
N TRP A 625 -6.21 34.96 8.87
CA TRP A 625 -7.65 34.74 9.07
C TRP A 625 -8.11 35.51 10.32
N PRO A 626 -8.50 36.79 10.18
CA PRO A 626 -9.06 37.58 11.27
C PRO A 626 -10.40 37.01 11.75
N LYS A 627 -10.63 36.98 13.07
CA LYS A 627 -11.86 36.45 13.69
C LYS A 627 -13.14 37.03 13.06
N GLY A 628 -14.11 36.17 12.75
CA GLY A 628 -15.33 36.48 12.01
C GLY A 628 -16.43 37.24 12.76
N GLY A 629 -16.10 38.28 13.55
CA GLY A 629 -17.05 39.24 14.11
C GLY A 629 -18.01 38.74 15.21
N GLY A 630 -17.87 37.51 15.70
CA GLY A 630 -18.64 36.97 16.83
C GLY A 630 -17.89 35.84 17.53
N ASP A 631 -17.87 35.86 18.86
CA ASP A 631 -17.00 35.02 19.70
C ASP A 631 -17.42 33.54 19.85
N GLU A 632 -18.48 33.09 19.15
CA GLU A 632 -19.04 31.73 19.29
C GLU A 632 -18.45 30.67 18.35
N LYS A 633 -17.54 31.02 17.42
CA LYS A 633 -16.99 30.07 16.45
C LYS A 633 -15.65 29.45 16.90
N ASP A 634 -15.51 28.14 16.67
CA ASP A 634 -14.23 27.45 16.83
C ASP A 634 -13.27 27.82 15.68
N TRP A 635 -12.19 28.50 16.04
CA TRP A 635 -11.12 28.94 15.13
C TRP A 635 -10.56 27.82 14.24
N LYS A 636 -10.67 26.55 14.68
CA LYS A 636 -10.25 25.36 13.90
C LYS A 636 -10.95 25.21 12.55
N GLU A 637 -12.11 25.83 12.36
CA GLU A 637 -12.82 25.88 11.08
C GLU A 637 -12.97 27.34 10.57
N GLU A 638 -12.36 28.35 11.24
CA GLU A 638 -12.24 29.73 10.74
C GLU A 638 -10.96 29.94 9.91
N TRP A 639 -10.79 29.15 8.85
CA TRP A 639 -9.73 29.34 7.86
C TRP A 639 -10.16 28.86 6.47
N THR A 640 -9.50 29.38 5.45
CA THR A 640 -9.63 28.93 4.06
C THR A 640 -8.24 28.83 3.42
N SER A 641 -8.15 28.08 2.33
CA SER A 641 -6.95 28.12 1.47
C SER A 641 -6.75 29.50 0.83
N PHE A 642 -5.56 29.69 0.26
CA PHE A 642 -5.25 30.83 -0.60
C PHE A 642 -5.38 30.42 -2.07
N PRO A 643 -5.98 31.27 -2.93
CA PRO A 643 -6.21 30.96 -4.33
C PRO A 643 -4.90 30.84 -5.12
N LEU A 644 -4.97 30.14 -6.26
CA LEU A 644 -3.91 30.15 -7.26
C LEU A 644 -3.85 31.51 -7.97
N ALA A 645 -2.65 31.94 -8.36
CA ALA A 645 -2.45 33.16 -9.12
C ALA A 645 -3.11 33.08 -10.50
N GLU A 646 -3.77 34.16 -10.91
CA GLU A 646 -4.23 34.33 -12.28
C GLU A 646 -3.01 34.49 -13.19
N LEU A 647 -2.78 33.50 -14.06
CA LEU A 647 -1.89 33.67 -15.20
C LEU A 647 -2.61 34.53 -16.25
N PRO A 648 -1.93 35.49 -16.91
CA PRO A 648 -2.53 36.26 -17.98
C PRO A 648 -3.04 35.35 -19.10
N GLU A 649 -4.07 35.79 -19.80
CA GLU A 649 -4.58 35.11 -21.00
C GLU A 649 -3.54 35.24 -22.14
N GLU A 650 -3.29 34.13 -22.83
CA GLU A 650 -2.39 34.00 -24.00
C GLU A 650 -3.18 33.94 -25.31
#